data_AF-A0A0V0QXM6-F1
#
_entry.id   AF-A0A0V0QXM6-F1
#
_cell.length_a   1.000
_cell.length_b   1.000
_cell.length_c   1.000
_cell.angle_alpha   90.00
_cell.angle_beta   90.00
_cell.angle_gamma   90.00
#
_symmetry.space_group_name_H-M   'P 1'
#
loop_
_entity.id
_entity.type
_entity.pdbx_description
1 polymer ?
#
loop_
_entity_poly.entity_id
_entity_poly.type
_entity_poly.pdbx_seq_one_letter_code
_entity_poly.pdbx_strand_id
1 'polypeptide(L)'
;MSIRSVLDIVIHVENFRNIDLYYQGIYFLRFKIYYEENGKVPQNQKNQLVYEQHCPDKSRLLSTCKYKIKEAFNGIHEFIPALFEDQNFCVANIMFHTLLLDYRFRVCQMQLSEFAQVKQEDRMALIEGGLKLNQNQQKDDKASMYNYIRKQFKNIDYQQMYQIFVESLKKAYEQLYNHYNFISQKCILDKQKKAFKKYLQPPMKLIIPEYVTQDNVRSVSLDKDFNAKISEKFRTKEPEAITHALLNEANLISGQLFQLWHKYLDLFKISPRFCSAVLQYNYQKITKSKYQQYIQQENKEDKEKLLTQPKHIFEQRIKTSKKMREIIQKQDKFNNYENNIEFLGFYPQAEIAPIVFEEYTPAPDSPQPNEENIIDNETENNDDVDNGYYRGIHLFILVHGLQGNSFDMKLMKNYLNYLHPESMFLCSSINEESTEGDIEEMGQKLASEVTNFIFDNCPGNTLGRISFIGHSLGGLIIRSALRFLDEFKDKMYTFLTLSSLHLGYIYNSSKIIDAGIWFLKRWKKSLCLQQLSLSEKPNFKDCFLYKLSQSQCLNWFKNIVLLSSQQDQYSPFESARIEIGEAAKQDAQNGAYYMEMAENILKDIPASSLFRMEVNFNITDRNIDSFIGRAAHIQFLESTPLIRLIVHNYEQFFN
;
A
#
# COMPACT_ATOMS: atom_id res chain seq x y z
N MET A 1 -15.49 -21.48 37.56
CA MET A 1 -14.76 -21.91 36.35
C MET A 1 -15.22 -21.06 35.18
N SER A 2 -14.35 -20.78 34.20
CA SER A 2 -14.75 -20.11 32.95
C SER A 2 -14.16 -20.87 31.76
N ILE A 3 -14.94 -21.08 30.71
CA ILE A 3 -14.41 -21.57 29.44
C ILE A 3 -13.91 -20.38 28.62
N ARG A 4 -12.71 -20.49 28.06
CA ARG A 4 -12.07 -19.44 27.25
C ARG A 4 -11.59 -20.06 25.95
N SER A 5 -11.81 -19.35 24.84
CA SER A 5 -11.13 -19.70 23.59
C SER A 5 -9.63 -19.43 23.70
N VAL A 6 -8.85 -20.19 22.94
CA VAL A 6 -7.43 -20.00 22.71
C VAL A 6 -7.27 -19.53 21.28
N LEU A 7 -6.83 -18.28 21.13
CA LEU A 7 -6.52 -17.67 19.85
C LEU A 7 -4.99 -17.57 19.76
N ASP A 8 -4.41 -18.13 18.72
CA ASP A 8 -3.00 -17.93 18.41
C ASP A 8 -2.84 -16.75 17.45
N ILE A 9 -1.84 -15.91 17.70
CA ILE A 9 -1.55 -14.73 16.88
C ILE A 9 -0.05 -14.71 16.65
N VAL A 10 0.34 -14.86 15.38
CA VAL A 10 1.73 -14.85 14.95
C VAL A 10 1.96 -13.65 14.05
N ILE A 11 2.96 -12.85 14.40
CA ILE A 11 3.46 -11.76 13.57
C ILE A 11 4.79 -12.23 12.99
N HIS A 12 4.83 -12.47 11.69
CA HIS A 12 6.04 -12.85 10.99
C HIS A 12 6.63 -11.63 10.29
N VAL A 13 7.81 -11.20 10.74
CA VAL A 13 8.59 -10.13 10.10
C VAL A 13 9.55 -10.77 9.11
N GLU A 14 9.30 -10.60 7.81
CA GLU A 14 10.12 -11.20 6.75
C GLU A 14 11.45 -10.44 6.59
N ASN A 15 11.36 -9.13 6.41
CA ASN A 15 12.51 -8.25 6.23
C ASN A 15 12.23 -6.87 6.83
N PHE A 16 13.31 -6.14 7.07
CA PHE A 16 13.28 -4.73 7.41
C PHE A 16 14.23 -4.00 6.46
N ARG A 17 13.72 -3.01 5.73
CA ARG A 17 14.49 -2.20 4.78
C ARG A 17 14.50 -0.75 5.23
N ASN A 18 15.69 -0.18 5.33
CA ASN A 18 15.87 1.24 5.56
C ASN A 18 16.03 1.92 4.19
N ILE A 19 15.00 2.61 3.74
CA ILE A 19 14.94 3.20 2.40
C ILE A 19 15.63 4.57 2.39
N ASP A 20 15.52 5.28 3.50
CA ASP A 20 16.16 6.57 3.71
C ASP A 20 16.60 6.74 5.16
N LEU A 21 17.90 6.54 5.35
CA LEU A 21 18.55 6.55 6.65
C LEU A 21 19.05 7.95 6.98
N TYR A 22 18.37 8.64 7.89
CA TYR A 22 18.87 9.91 8.42
C TYR A 22 19.88 9.71 9.56
N TYR A 23 19.78 8.61 10.31
CA TYR A 23 20.67 8.30 11.43
C TYR A 23 21.13 6.84 11.40
N GLN A 24 22.43 6.58 11.40
CA GLN A 24 22.97 5.23 11.59
C GLN A 24 22.76 4.79 13.04
N GLY A 25 22.27 3.56 13.25
CA GLY A 25 22.07 3.03 14.59
C GLY A 25 21.48 1.61 14.62
N ILE A 26 21.33 1.08 15.84
CA ILE A 26 20.66 -0.19 16.09
C ILE A 26 19.16 0.09 16.28
N TYR A 27 18.33 -0.53 15.44
CA TYR A 27 16.89 -0.42 15.50
C TYR A 27 16.28 -1.62 16.24
N PHE A 28 15.33 -1.35 17.13
CA PHE A 28 14.57 -2.37 17.85
C PHE A 28 13.10 -2.28 17.43
N LEU A 29 12.52 -3.42 17.01
CA LEU A 29 11.08 -3.53 16.76
C LEU A 29 10.40 -4.06 18.02
N ARG A 30 9.46 -3.29 18.56
CA ARG A 30 8.65 -3.68 19.72
C ARG A 30 7.22 -3.94 19.29
N PHE A 31 6.74 -5.16 19.54
CA PHE A 31 5.37 -5.55 19.29
C PHE A 31 4.54 -5.51 20.57
N LYS A 32 3.31 -4.98 20.48
CA LYS A 32 2.35 -4.97 21.57
C LYS A 32 0.98 -5.35 21.04
N ILE A 33 0.36 -6.33 21.69
CA ILE A 33 -1.03 -6.71 21.43
C ILE A 33 -1.88 -6.40 22.66
N TYR A 34 -3.07 -5.89 22.42
CA TYR A 34 -4.07 -5.62 23.44
C TYR A 34 -5.47 -5.75 22.82
N TYR A 35 -6.49 -5.93 23.66
CA TYR A 35 -7.88 -5.84 23.23
C TYR A 35 -8.56 -4.66 23.92
N GLU A 36 -9.58 -4.10 23.28
CA GLU A 36 -10.39 -3.02 23.82
C GLU A 36 -11.78 -3.54 24.19
N GLU A 37 -12.27 -3.13 25.35
CA GLU A 37 -13.63 -3.40 25.81
C GLU A 37 -14.31 -2.04 26.08
N ASN A 38 -15.41 -1.75 25.40
CA ASN A 38 -16.10 -0.44 25.45
C ASN A 38 -15.16 0.75 25.16
N GLY A 39 -14.25 0.60 24.19
CA GLY A 39 -13.29 1.64 23.80
C GLY A 39 -12.18 1.92 24.82
N LYS A 40 -11.98 1.03 25.80
CA LYS A 40 -10.90 1.14 26.80
C LYS A 40 -10.09 -0.15 26.85
N VAL A 41 -8.77 -0.01 26.99
CA VAL A 41 -7.89 -1.15 27.31
C VAL A 41 -8.08 -1.50 28.79
N PRO A 42 -8.45 -2.74 29.14
CA PRO A 42 -8.67 -3.14 30.54
C PRO A 42 -7.44 -2.92 31.42
N GLN A 43 -7.65 -2.45 32.66
CA GLN A 43 -6.56 -2.09 33.58
C GLN A 43 -5.58 -3.25 33.85
N ASN A 44 -6.07 -4.49 33.85
CA ASN A 44 -5.26 -5.70 34.10
C ASN A 44 -4.24 -6.00 32.99
N GLN A 45 -4.39 -5.42 31.78
CA GLN A 45 -3.41 -5.54 30.69
C GLN A 45 -2.35 -4.42 30.69
N LYS A 46 -2.55 -3.34 31.46
CA LYS A 46 -1.52 -2.27 31.54
C LYS A 46 -0.20 -2.76 32.13
N ASN A 47 -0.25 -3.81 32.97
CA ASN A 47 0.89 -4.33 33.71
C ASN A 47 1.42 -5.69 33.18
N GLN A 48 0.82 -6.27 32.14
CA GLN A 48 1.28 -7.53 31.53
C GLN A 48 2.06 -7.25 30.24
N LEU A 49 3.25 -6.67 30.38
CA LEU A 49 4.29 -6.77 29.34
C LEU A 49 4.91 -8.15 29.49
N VAL A 50 4.56 -9.09 28.61
CA VAL A 50 4.89 -10.51 28.83
C VAL A 50 6.35 -10.85 28.47
N TYR A 51 7.08 -10.06 27.68
CA TYR A 51 8.52 -10.25 27.49
C TYR A 51 9.20 -8.92 27.12
N GLU A 52 9.92 -8.30 28.05
CA GLU A 52 10.96 -7.32 27.75
C GLU A 52 12.30 -8.07 27.70
N GLN A 53 12.61 -8.69 26.56
CA GLN A 53 13.99 -9.08 26.30
C GLN A 53 14.78 -7.79 26.04
N HIS A 54 15.54 -7.35 27.06
CA HIS A 54 16.64 -6.38 27.02
C HIS A 54 16.51 -5.32 25.92
N CYS A 55 15.48 -4.47 25.97
CA CYS A 55 15.57 -3.20 25.27
C CYS A 55 16.53 -2.32 26.09
N PRO A 56 17.60 -1.75 25.51
CA PRO A 56 18.48 -0.88 26.27
C PRO A 56 17.69 0.28 26.86
N ASP A 57 17.88 0.57 28.15
CA ASP A 57 17.20 1.65 28.90
C ASP A 57 17.37 3.06 28.28
N LYS A 58 18.17 3.20 27.21
CA LYS A 58 18.44 4.43 26.47
C LYS A 58 17.88 4.47 25.04
N SER A 59 16.98 3.57 24.66
CA SER A 59 16.36 3.60 23.33
C SER A 59 15.32 4.73 23.20
N ARG A 60 15.30 5.42 22.04
CA ARG A 60 14.30 6.45 21.72
C ARG A 60 13.21 5.84 20.83
N LEU A 61 11.94 6.07 21.17
CA LEU A 61 10.83 5.72 20.28
C LEU A 61 10.89 6.62 19.03
N LEU A 62 11.08 6.00 17.86
CA LEU A 62 11.16 6.73 16.59
C LEU A 62 9.77 6.92 15.96
N SER A 63 9.00 5.84 15.83
CA SER A 63 7.65 5.87 15.25
C SER A 63 6.84 4.66 15.74
N THR A 64 5.53 4.65 15.47
CA THR A 64 4.61 3.58 15.90
C THR A 64 3.55 3.33 14.84
N CYS A 65 3.47 2.09 14.36
CA CYS A 65 2.37 1.61 13.51
C CYS A 65 1.35 0.87 14.39
N LYS A 66 0.06 1.15 14.19
CA LYS A 66 -1.04 0.47 14.90
C LYS A 66 -1.93 -0.24 13.90
N TYR A 67 -2.32 -1.47 14.23
CA TYR A 67 -3.20 -2.29 13.42
C TYR A 67 -4.37 -2.81 14.26
N LYS A 68 -5.56 -2.84 13.68
CA LYS A 68 -6.75 -3.46 14.23
C LYS A 68 -7.00 -4.78 13.52
N ILE A 69 -7.08 -5.86 14.29
CA ILE A 69 -7.42 -7.19 13.81
C ILE A 69 -8.93 -7.37 13.95
N LYS A 70 -9.65 -7.45 12.84
CA LYS A 70 -11.08 -7.73 12.77
C LYS A 70 -11.30 -9.23 12.65
N GLU A 71 -12.37 -9.75 13.23
CA GLU A 71 -12.77 -11.15 13.02
C GLU A 71 -11.63 -12.17 13.26
N ALA A 72 -10.78 -11.93 14.27
CA ALA A 72 -9.55 -12.71 14.49
C ALA A 72 -9.77 -14.23 14.60
N PHE A 73 -10.97 -14.66 14.97
CA PHE A 73 -11.36 -16.06 15.09
C PHE A 73 -11.60 -16.78 13.74
N ASN A 74 -11.73 -16.04 12.63
CA ASN A 74 -12.00 -16.61 11.29
C ASN A 74 -10.74 -17.15 10.58
N GLY A 75 -9.57 -17.04 11.19
CA GLY A 75 -8.29 -17.41 10.56
C GLY A 75 -7.85 -16.37 9.54
N ILE A 76 -6.85 -15.56 9.89
CA ILE A 76 -6.33 -14.49 9.03
C ILE A 76 -4.91 -14.88 8.61
N HIS A 77 -4.58 -14.70 7.34
CA HIS A 77 -3.23 -14.90 6.80
C HIS A 77 -2.92 -13.82 5.75
N GLU A 78 -2.62 -12.61 6.22
CA GLU A 78 -2.52 -11.41 5.37
C GLU A 78 -1.14 -10.78 5.47
N PHE A 79 -0.59 -10.32 4.34
CA PHE A 79 0.58 -9.46 4.31
C PHE A 79 0.14 -8.00 4.45
N ILE A 80 0.73 -7.26 5.40
CA ILE A 80 0.59 -5.82 5.51
C ILE A 80 1.93 -5.22 5.94
N PRO A 81 2.52 -4.30 5.16
CA PRO A 81 3.77 -3.66 5.52
C PRO A 81 3.58 -2.67 6.69
N ALA A 82 4.58 -2.59 7.56
CA ALA A 82 4.76 -1.47 8.48
C ALA A 82 5.69 -0.45 7.85
N LEU A 83 5.08 0.52 7.19
CA LEU A 83 5.76 1.66 6.60
C LEU A 83 5.83 2.80 7.61
N PHE A 84 7.05 3.25 7.90
CA PHE A 84 7.36 4.38 8.76
C PHE A 84 7.83 5.53 7.84
N GLU A 85 7.15 6.68 7.89
CA GLU A 85 7.26 7.72 6.86
C GLU A 85 7.81 9.05 7.38
N ASP A 86 8.07 9.13 8.69
CA ASP A 86 8.53 10.34 9.36
C ASP A 86 10.00 10.65 9.02
N GLN A 87 10.81 11.05 10.01
CA GLN A 87 12.25 11.32 9.83
C GLN A 87 13.08 10.11 9.38
N ASN A 88 12.50 8.89 9.36
CA ASN A 88 13.17 7.67 8.95
C ASN A 88 12.22 6.90 8.04
N PHE A 89 12.45 6.96 6.72
CA PHE A 89 11.63 6.22 5.78
C PHE A 89 12.10 4.77 5.75
N CYS A 90 11.38 3.88 6.41
CA CYS A 90 11.72 2.47 6.48
C CYS A 90 10.47 1.60 6.45
N VAL A 91 10.66 0.33 6.06
CA VAL A 91 9.55 -0.62 5.96
C VAL A 91 9.92 -1.94 6.59
N ALA A 92 9.02 -2.48 7.41
CA ALA A 92 9.03 -3.88 7.80
C ALA A 92 7.96 -4.63 6.99
N ASN A 93 8.35 -5.66 6.26
CA ASN A 93 7.42 -6.57 5.62
C ASN A 93 6.84 -7.52 6.69
N ILE A 94 5.55 -7.39 6.97
CA ILE A 94 4.89 -8.14 8.06
C ILE A 94 3.76 -8.98 7.50
N MET A 95 3.66 -10.22 7.98
CA MET A 95 2.52 -11.09 7.78
C MET A 95 1.84 -11.34 9.12
N PHE A 96 0.52 -11.16 9.13
CA PHE A 96 -0.34 -11.41 10.27
C PHE A 96 -1.00 -12.75 10.11
N HIS A 97 -0.83 -13.61 11.12
CA HIS A 97 -1.56 -14.85 11.20
C HIS A 97 -2.39 -14.93 12.47
N THR A 98 -3.66 -15.33 12.35
CA THR A 98 -4.51 -15.66 13.49
C THR A 98 -5.13 -17.04 13.32
N LEU A 99 -5.37 -17.75 14.42
CA LEU A 99 -6.04 -19.04 14.40
C LEU A 99 -6.77 -19.32 15.71
N LEU A 100 -8.07 -19.62 15.63
CA LEU A 100 -8.81 -20.20 16.75
C LEU A 100 -8.34 -21.64 16.94
N LEU A 101 -7.58 -21.91 18.00
CA LEU A 101 -6.99 -23.23 18.24
C LEU A 101 -7.87 -24.15 19.07
N ASP A 102 -8.50 -23.63 20.12
CA ASP A 102 -9.02 -24.47 21.21
C ASP A 102 -10.03 -23.73 22.10
N TYR A 103 -10.79 -24.46 22.90
CA TYR A 103 -11.61 -23.97 24.01
C TYR A 103 -11.18 -24.63 25.32
N ARG A 104 -10.55 -23.86 26.21
CA ARG A 104 -10.02 -24.38 27.48
C ARG A 104 -10.85 -23.95 28.67
N PHE A 105 -11.12 -24.92 29.55
CA PHE A 105 -11.59 -24.64 30.90
C PHE A 105 -10.46 -24.09 31.75
N ARG A 106 -10.68 -22.92 32.34
CA ARG A 106 -9.79 -22.37 33.35
C ARG A 106 -10.53 -22.26 34.68
N VAL A 107 -9.91 -22.79 35.73
CA VAL A 107 -10.31 -22.49 37.10
C VAL A 107 -9.91 -21.03 37.33
N CYS A 108 -10.87 -20.18 37.70
CA CYS A 108 -10.54 -18.83 38.13
C CYS A 108 -9.85 -18.96 39.47
N GLN A 109 -8.52 -18.85 39.50
CA GLN A 109 -7.79 -18.80 40.75
C GLN A 109 -8.21 -17.52 41.49
N MET A 110 -8.54 -17.66 42.78
CA MET A 110 -8.84 -16.52 43.65
C MET A 110 -7.62 -15.59 43.65
N GLN A 111 -7.83 -14.30 43.40
CA GLN A 111 -6.75 -13.32 43.41
C GLN A 111 -6.19 -13.20 44.85
N LEU A 112 -4.90 -12.90 45.00
CA LEU A 112 -4.28 -12.78 46.33
C LEU A 112 -4.97 -11.70 47.20
N SER A 113 -5.48 -10.64 46.57
CA SER A 113 -6.26 -9.58 47.19
C SER A 113 -7.63 -10.06 47.68
N GLU A 114 -8.31 -10.91 46.90
CA GLU A 114 -9.57 -11.53 47.28
C GLU A 114 -9.34 -12.55 48.41
N PHE A 115 -8.30 -13.37 48.31
CA PHE A 115 -7.88 -14.28 49.37
C PHE A 115 -7.53 -13.50 50.66
N ALA A 116 -6.89 -12.34 50.53
CA ALA A 116 -6.57 -11.44 51.64
C ALA A 116 -7.78 -10.73 52.26
N GLN A 117 -8.99 -10.88 51.70
CA GLN A 117 -10.25 -10.41 52.30
C GLN A 117 -11.06 -11.55 52.95
N VAL A 118 -10.74 -12.81 52.64
CA VAL A 118 -11.35 -13.99 53.29
C VAL A 118 -10.97 -14.01 54.78
N LYS A 119 -11.89 -14.36 55.69
CA LYS A 119 -11.57 -14.42 57.13
C LYS A 119 -10.47 -15.46 57.39
N GLN A 120 -9.65 -15.25 58.41
CA GLN A 120 -8.48 -16.09 58.70
C GLN A 120 -8.86 -17.58 58.91
N GLU A 121 -10.00 -17.82 59.56
CA GLU A 121 -10.58 -19.15 59.78
C GLU A 121 -10.92 -19.86 58.44
N ASP A 122 -11.56 -19.14 57.52
CA ASP A 122 -11.93 -19.65 56.19
C ASP A 122 -10.69 -19.85 55.28
N ARG A 123 -9.62 -19.05 55.45
CA ARG A 123 -8.34 -19.24 54.74
C ARG A 123 -7.63 -20.52 55.15
N MET A 124 -7.60 -20.81 56.46
CA MET A 124 -6.99 -22.04 56.98
C MET A 124 -7.74 -23.27 56.48
N ALA A 125 -9.07 -23.22 56.43
CA ALA A 125 -9.91 -24.27 55.87
C ALA A 125 -9.68 -24.50 54.35
N LEU A 126 -9.41 -23.43 53.59
CA LEU A 126 -9.04 -23.52 52.17
C LEU A 126 -7.64 -24.14 51.94
N ILE A 127 -6.68 -23.87 52.84
CA ILE A 127 -5.30 -24.37 52.75
C ILE A 127 -5.20 -25.86 53.15
N GLU A 128 -5.96 -26.28 54.17
CA GLU A 128 -5.96 -27.66 54.67
C GLU A 128 -6.84 -28.62 53.84
N GLY A 129 -7.42 -28.16 52.73
CA GLY A 129 -8.32 -28.97 51.89
C GLY A 129 -9.67 -29.28 52.56
N GLY A 130 -10.03 -28.54 53.61
CA GLY A 130 -11.05 -28.88 54.59
C GLY A 130 -12.35 -28.10 54.47
N LEU A 131 -12.93 -27.95 53.29
CA LEU A 131 -14.38 -27.72 53.21
C LEU A 131 -15.10 -29.08 53.29
N LYS A 132 -15.31 -29.58 54.51
CA LYS A 132 -16.51 -30.38 54.80
C LYS A 132 -17.66 -29.39 54.92
N LEU A 133 -18.28 -29.07 53.78
CA LEU A 133 -19.57 -28.39 53.76
C LEU A 133 -20.55 -29.14 54.68
N ASN A 134 -21.24 -28.40 55.53
CA ASN A 134 -22.25 -28.90 56.45
C ASN A 134 -23.14 -29.95 55.77
N GLN A 135 -23.24 -31.14 56.38
CA GLN A 135 -23.98 -32.30 55.86
C GLN A 135 -25.50 -32.10 55.74
N ASN A 136 -26.02 -30.88 55.94
CA ASN A 136 -27.42 -30.51 55.67
C ASN A 136 -27.62 -29.69 54.38
N GLN A 137 -26.58 -29.52 53.55
CA GLN A 137 -26.66 -28.92 52.21
C GLN A 137 -26.16 -29.88 51.10
N GLN A 138 -26.27 -31.19 51.32
CA GLN A 138 -25.80 -32.21 50.38
C GLN A 138 -26.78 -32.49 49.22
N LYS A 139 -27.48 -31.45 48.73
CA LYS A 139 -28.39 -31.59 47.58
C LYS A 139 -28.28 -30.55 46.48
N ASP A 140 -27.49 -29.48 46.61
CA ASP A 140 -27.27 -28.55 45.49
C ASP A 140 -25.79 -28.19 45.32
N ASP A 141 -25.35 -28.27 44.06
CA ASP A 141 -24.09 -27.78 43.49
C ASP A 141 -22.78 -28.57 43.71
N LYS A 142 -22.75 -29.84 43.24
CA LYS A 142 -21.61 -30.23 42.39
C LYS A 142 -21.74 -29.40 41.12
N ALA A 143 -21.02 -28.29 41.02
CA ALA A 143 -21.15 -27.37 39.91
C ALA A 143 -20.75 -28.05 38.58
N SER A 144 -21.75 -28.54 37.86
CA SER A 144 -21.61 -29.30 36.61
C SER A 144 -21.12 -28.38 35.48
N MET A 145 -20.27 -28.92 34.60
CA MET A 145 -19.72 -28.23 33.44
C MET A 145 -20.83 -27.70 32.52
N TYR A 146 -21.89 -28.49 32.34
CA TYR A 146 -23.11 -28.09 31.64
C TYR A 146 -23.72 -26.81 32.23
N ASN A 147 -23.89 -26.75 33.56
CA ASN A 147 -24.46 -25.56 34.24
C ASN A 147 -23.55 -24.32 34.09
N TYR A 148 -22.22 -24.49 34.14
CA TYR A 148 -21.29 -23.38 33.95
C TYR A 148 -21.34 -22.81 32.53
N ILE A 149 -21.34 -23.66 31.50
CA ILE A 149 -21.43 -23.22 30.11
C ILE A 149 -22.75 -22.47 29.89
N ARG A 150 -23.89 -23.05 30.33
CA ARG A 150 -25.18 -22.39 30.21
C ARG A 150 -25.19 -21.04 30.89
N LYS A 151 -24.68 -20.94 32.12
CA LYS A 151 -24.60 -19.66 32.83
C LYS A 151 -23.73 -18.63 32.09
N GLN A 152 -22.56 -19.05 31.58
CA GLN A 152 -21.63 -18.16 30.89
C GLN A 152 -22.18 -17.64 29.55
N PHE A 153 -22.92 -18.47 28.81
CA PHE A 153 -23.43 -18.13 27.47
C PHE A 153 -24.94 -17.85 27.44
N LYS A 154 -25.55 -17.44 28.56
CA LYS A 154 -26.97 -17.06 28.62
C LYS A 154 -27.94 -18.19 28.25
N ASN A 155 -27.79 -19.33 28.91
CA ASN A 155 -28.66 -20.52 28.88
C ASN A 155 -28.76 -21.25 27.54
N ILE A 156 -27.65 -21.34 26.80
CA ILE A 156 -27.56 -22.05 25.52
C ILE A 156 -27.94 -23.54 25.61
N ASP A 157 -28.40 -24.11 24.49
CA ASP A 157 -28.69 -25.54 24.33
C ASP A 157 -27.52 -26.32 23.70
N TYR A 158 -27.67 -27.64 23.48
CA TYR A 158 -26.58 -28.44 22.89
C TYR A 158 -26.28 -28.08 21.43
N GLN A 159 -27.27 -27.62 20.67
CA GLN A 159 -27.07 -27.18 19.29
C GLN A 159 -26.15 -25.97 19.24
N GLN A 160 -26.42 -24.99 20.09
CA GLN A 160 -25.58 -23.80 20.24
C GLN A 160 -24.21 -24.15 20.82
N MET A 161 -24.12 -25.07 21.80
CA MET A 161 -22.81 -25.56 22.28
C MET A 161 -22.00 -26.22 21.17
N TYR A 162 -22.63 -27.08 20.36
CA TYR A 162 -21.98 -27.75 19.23
C TYR A 162 -21.55 -26.75 18.16
N GLN A 163 -22.39 -25.77 17.83
CA GLN A 163 -22.04 -24.68 16.90
C GLN A 163 -20.84 -23.86 17.40
N ILE A 164 -20.83 -23.51 18.70
CA ILE A 164 -19.77 -22.68 19.28
C ILE A 164 -18.46 -23.45 19.42
N PHE A 165 -18.47 -24.71 19.87
CA PHE A 165 -17.24 -25.43 20.23
C PHE A 165 -16.74 -26.36 19.13
N VAL A 166 -17.63 -27.01 18.40
CA VAL A 166 -17.27 -28.03 17.41
C VAL A 166 -17.23 -27.42 16.01
N GLU A 167 -18.33 -26.84 15.54
CA GLU A 167 -18.42 -26.31 14.17
C GLU A 167 -17.47 -25.14 13.90
N SER A 168 -17.24 -24.28 14.91
CA SER A 168 -16.25 -23.19 14.79
C SER A 168 -14.83 -23.72 14.55
N LEU A 169 -14.41 -24.79 15.24
CA LEU A 169 -13.10 -25.41 15.07
C LEU A 169 -13.00 -26.20 13.76
N LYS A 170 -14.09 -26.86 13.32
CA LYS A 170 -14.15 -27.49 11.99
C LYS A 170 -13.94 -26.46 10.89
N LYS A 171 -14.67 -25.34 10.96
CA LYS A 171 -14.52 -24.24 10.02
C LYS A 171 -13.09 -23.70 10.01
N ALA A 172 -12.49 -23.46 11.18
CA ALA A 172 -11.09 -23.02 11.28
C ALA A 172 -10.12 -24.03 10.64
N TYR A 173 -10.34 -25.33 10.83
CA TYR A 173 -9.55 -26.38 10.19
C TYR A 173 -9.69 -26.37 8.67
N GLU A 174 -10.92 -26.34 8.15
CA GLU A 174 -11.18 -26.32 6.71
C GLU A 174 -10.55 -25.10 6.03
N GLN A 175 -10.69 -23.92 6.64
CA GLN A 175 -10.08 -22.68 6.16
C GLN A 175 -8.56 -22.79 6.11
N LEU A 176 -7.94 -23.24 7.20
CA LEU A 176 -6.48 -23.42 7.25
C LEU A 176 -5.99 -24.50 6.29
N TYR A 177 -6.75 -25.59 6.12
CA TYR A 177 -6.41 -26.69 5.21
C TYR A 177 -6.42 -26.22 3.75
N ASN A 178 -7.46 -25.48 3.36
CA ASN A 178 -7.56 -24.88 2.03
C ASN A 178 -6.43 -23.88 1.79
N HIS A 179 -6.15 -23.01 2.78
CA HIS A 179 -5.07 -22.03 2.69
C HIS A 179 -3.68 -22.69 2.62
N TYR A 180 -3.44 -23.74 3.41
CA TYR A 180 -2.21 -24.54 3.33
C TYR A 180 -2.00 -25.09 1.93
N ASN A 181 -3.04 -25.69 1.33
CA ASN A 181 -2.92 -26.28 -0.01
C ASN A 181 -2.64 -25.22 -1.07
N PHE A 182 -3.32 -24.07 -0.99
CA PHE A 182 -3.07 -22.93 -1.86
C PHE A 182 -1.60 -22.46 -1.79
N ILE A 183 -1.09 -22.20 -0.57
CA ILE A 183 0.30 -21.77 -0.38
C ILE A 183 1.29 -22.87 -0.78
N SER A 184 1.05 -24.11 -0.39
CA SER A 184 1.94 -25.22 -0.73
C SER A 184 2.03 -25.47 -2.24
N GLN A 185 0.93 -25.28 -2.98
CA GLN A 185 0.91 -25.45 -4.43
C GLN A 185 1.67 -24.33 -5.14
N LYS A 186 1.49 -23.08 -4.70
CA LYS A 186 2.09 -21.90 -5.33
C LYS A 186 3.54 -21.63 -4.91
N CYS A 187 3.92 -21.99 -3.68
CA CYS A 187 5.18 -21.49 -3.08
C CYS A 187 6.27 -22.56 -2.92
N ILE A 188 5.93 -23.84 -3.06
CA ILE A 188 6.89 -24.94 -2.82
C ILE A 188 7.25 -25.60 -4.14
N LEU A 189 8.51 -25.39 -4.55
CA LEU A 189 9.07 -25.95 -5.78
C LEU A 189 9.27 -27.46 -5.66
N ASP A 190 9.24 -28.18 -6.78
CA ASP A 190 9.40 -29.64 -6.78
C ASP A 190 10.75 -30.11 -6.23
N LYS A 191 11.82 -29.32 -6.45
CA LYS A 191 13.12 -29.55 -5.81
C LYS A 191 13.04 -29.46 -4.28
N GLN A 192 12.30 -28.49 -3.74
CA GLN A 192 12.07 -28.35 -2.31
C GLN A 192 11.18 -29.48 -1.76
N LYS A 193 10.14 -29.90 -2.50
CA LYS A 193 9.32 -31.07 -2.11
C LYS A 193 10.16 -32.33 -1.97
N LYS A 194 11.12 -32.55 -2.88
CA LYS A 194 12.06 -33.68 -2.83
C LYS A 194 13.02 -33.55 -1.64
N ALA A 195 13.65 -32.39 -1.46
CA ALA A 195 14.64 -32.16 -0.40
C ALA A 195 14.03 -32.21 1.01
N PHE A 196 12.83 -31.66 1.19
CA PHE A 196 12.14 -31.56 2.47
C PHE A 196 10.98 -32.55 2.61
N LYS A 197 10.99 -33.67 1.87
CA LYS A 197 9.91 -34.68 1.85
C LYS A 197 9.46 -35.12 3.25
N LYS A 198 10.39 -35.23 4.20
CA LYS A 198 10.07 -35.61 5.60
C LYS A 198 9.28 -34.54 6.35
N TYR A 199 9.46 -33.26 6.03
CA TYR A 199 8.81 -32.12 6.66
C TYR A 199 7.51 -31.71 5.93
N LEU A 200 7.44 -31.90 4.62
CA LEU A 200 6.29 -31.59 3.76
C LEU A 200 5.33 -32.78 3.60
N GLN A 201 5.08 -33.51 4.67
CA GLN A 201 4.07 -34.58 4.63
C GLN A 201 2.68 -33.94 4.47
N PRO A 202 1.86 -34.37 3.49
CA PRO A 202 0.57 -33.75 3.24
C PRO A 202 -0.27 -33.73 4.52
N PRO A 203 -1.01 -32.64 4.79
CA PRO A 203 -1.95 -32.63 5.90
C PRO A 203 -3.03 -33.69 5.66
N MET A 204 -3.47 -34.34 6.74
CA MET A 204 -4.63 -35.21 6.65
C MET A 204 -5.88 -34.36 6.42
N LYS A 205 -6.93 -34.93 5.85
CA LYS A 205 -8.26 -34.32 5.97
C LYS A 205 -8.72 -34.43 7.42
N LEU A 206 -9.61 -33.53 7.84
CA LEU A 206 -10.14 -33.56 9.21
C LEU A 206 -10.80 -34.90 9.49
N ILE A 207 -10.30 -35.62 10.49
CA ILE A 207 -10.88 -36.87 10.95
C ILE A 207 -11.83 -36.53 12.08
N ILE A 208 -13.13 -36.65 11.81
CA ILE A 208 -14.16 -36.56 12.84
C ILE A 208 -14.57 -37.99 13.17
N PRO A 209 -14.79 -38.34 14.44
CA PRO A 209 -15.35 -39.64 14.77
C PRO A 209 -16.77 -39.75 14.21
N GLU A 210 -16.92 -40.44 13.07
CA GLU A 210 -18.21 -40.85 12.52
C GLU A 210 -18.75 -42.00 13.37
N TYR A 211 -19.48 -41.66 14.43
CA TYR A 211 -20.23 -42.65 15.19
C TYR A 211 -21.72 -42.58 14.78
N VAL A 212 -22.09 -43.29 13.70
CA VAL A 212 -23.47 -43.69 13.28
C VAL A 212 -24.34 -42.50 12.77
N THR A 213 -24.95 -42.45 11.58
CA THR A 213 -25.39 -43.45 10.57
C THR A 213 -25.10 -42.96 9.15
N GLN A 214 -24.64 -43.87 8.30
CA GLN A 214 -24.99 -43.84 6.88
C GLN A 214 -26.50 -44.05 6.75
N ASP A 215 -27.12 -43.20 5.94
CA ASP A 215 -28.43 -43.33 5.29
C ASP A 215 -29.47 -42.24 5.65
N ASN A 216 -29.71 -41.40 4.63
CA ASN A 216 -30.84 -40.48 4.44
C ASN A 216 -30.85 -39.15 5.20
N VAL A 217 -30.06 -38.17 4.73
CA VAL A 217 -30.36 -36.75 4.93
C VAL A 217 -31.11 -36.22 3.70
N ARG A 218 -32.42 -36.46 3.65
CA ARG A 218 -33.34 -35.57 2.91
C ARG A 218 -33.92 -34.57 3.91
N SER A 219 -33.52 -33.30 3.73
CA SER A 219 -34.23 -32.07 4.10
C SER A 219 -35.28 -32.14 5.23
N VAL A 220 -34.97 -31.73 6.46
CA VAL A 220 -36.02 -31.36 7.43
C VAL A 220 -35.57 -30.26 8.41
N SER A 221 -36.53 -29.37 8.69
CA SER A 221 -36.59 -28.17 9.51
C SER A 221 -36.37 -28.31 11.04
N LEU A 222 -35.80 -27.24 11.62
CA LEU A 222 -35.99 -26.58 12.92
C LEU A 222 -36.24 -27.41 14.22
N ASP A 223 -35.18 -27.45 15.04
CA ASP A 223 -35.10 -27.14 16.49
C ASP A 223 -35.67 -28.07 17.60
N LYS A 224 -36.36 -29.18 17.31
CA LYS A 224 -36.64 -30.19 18.38
C LYS A 224 -35.88 -31.52 18.24
N ASP A 225 -35.22 -31.72 17.11
CA ASP A 225 -34.62 -33.01 16.75
C ASP A 225 -33.13 -33.09 17.12
N PHE A 226 -32.41 -31.96 17.19
CA PHE A 226 -30.96 -31.97 17.45
C PHE A 226 -30.58 -32.54 18.82
N ASN A 227 -31.30 -32.15 19.87
CA ASN A 227 -31.04 -32.66 21.23
C ASN A 227 -31.34 -34.17 21.35
N ALA A 228 -32.32 -34.67 20.61
CA ALA A 228 -32.61 -36.11 20.56
C ALA A 228 -31.51 -36.85 19.80
N LYS A 229 -31.12 -36.35 18.63
CA LYS A 229 -30.02 -36.88 17.81
C LYS A 229 -28.69 -36.90 18.54
N ILE A 230 -28.36 -35.86 19.31
CA ILE A 230 -27.08 -35.81 20.04
C ILE A 230 -27.08 -36.77 21.24
N SER A 231 -28.24 -36.95 21.88
CA SER A 231 -28.42 -37.93 22.95
C SER A 231 -28.31 -39.36 22.41
N GLU A 232 -28.83 -39.61 21.20
CA GLU A 232 -28.67 -40.87 20.47
C GLU A 232 -27.20 -41.09 20.04
N LYS A 233 -26.57 -40.08 19.44
CA LYS A 233 -25.15 -40.06 19.04
C LYS A 233 -24.24 -40.47 20.19
N PHE A 234 -24.44 -39.89 21.38
CA PHE A 234 -23.62 -40.18 22.56
C PHE A 234 -24.17 -41.29 23.46
N ARG A 235 -25.28 -41.92 23.08
CA ARG A 235 -25.95 -43.00 23.82
C ARG A 235 -26.19 -42.67 25.29
N THR A 236 -26.51 -41.41 25.58
CA THR A 236 -26.76 -40.90 26.93
C THR A 236 -27.74 -39.75 26.88
N LYS A 237 -28.56 -39.62 27.94
CA LYS A 237 -29.44 -38.48 28.16
C LYS A 237 -28.93 -37.56 29.28
N GLU A 238 -27.82 -37.93 29.91
CA GLU A 238 -27.24 -37.16 31.01
C GLU A 238 -26.58 -35.89 30.45
N PRO A 239 -27.02 -34.69 30.88
CA PRO A 239 -26.50 -33.44 30.34
C PRO A 239 -24.99 -33.27 30.45
N GLU A 240 -24.42 -33.69 31.58
CA GLU A 240 -22.99 -33.59 31.83
C GLU A 240 -22.19 -34.52 30.90
N ALA A 241 -22.69 -35.73 30.64
CA ALA A 241 -22.05 -36.68 29.73
C ALA A 241 -22.10 -36.19 28.27
N ILE A 242 -23.23 -35.60 27.84
CA ILE A 242 -23.37 -34.98 26.51
C ILE A 242 -22.40 -33.80 26.38
N THR A 243 -22.35 -32.91 27.36
CA THR A 243 -21.43 -31.76 27.36
C THR A 243 -19.97 -32.21 27.32
N HIS A 244 -19.57 -33.22 28.09
CA HIS A 244 -18.21 -33.77 28.02
C HIS A 244 -17.90 -34.38 26.65
N ALA A 245 -18.83 -35.10 26.04
CA ALA A 245 -18.62 -35.71 24.73
C ALA A 245 -18.44 -34.65 23.63
N LEU A 246 -19.24 -33.57 23.67
CA LEU A 246 -19.09 -32.40 22.79
C LEU A 246 -17.69 -31.77 22.90
N LEU A 247 -17.21 -31.59 24.12
CA LEU A 247 -15.90 -30.98 24.37
C LEU A 247 -14.75 -31.92 24.01
N ASN A 248 -14.91 -33.22 24.18
CA ASN A 248 -13.93 -34.21 23.72
C ASN A 248 -13.82 -34.22 22.19
N GLU A 249 -14.94 -34.09 21.47
CA GLU A 249 -14.94 -33.92 20.02
C GLU A 249 -14.22 -32.62 19.62
N ALA A 250 -14.51 -31.50 20.29
CA ALA A 250 -13.81 -30.23 20.08
C ALA A 250 -12.29 -30.37 20.31
N ASN A 251 -11.88 -31.01 21.42
CA ASN A 251 -10.46 -31.25 21.73
C ASN A 251 -9.75 -32.10 20.67
N LEU A 252 -10.42 -33.10 20.10
CA LEU A 252 -9.87 -33.93 19.03
C LEU A 252 -9.65 -33.12 17.74
N ILE A 253 -10.58 -32.23 17.40
CA ILE A 253 -10.43 -31.30 16.27
C ILE A 253 -9.29 -30.33 16.54
N SER A 254 -9.22 -29.75 17.74
CA SER A 254 -8.12 -28.86 18.16
C SER A 254 -6.75 -29.51 18.05
N GLY A 255 -6.61 -30.79 18.43
CA GLY A 255 -5.36 -31.53 18.29
C GLY A 255 -4.91 -31.65 16.83
N GLN A 256 -5.84 -31.95 15.92
CA GLN A 256 -5.56 -32.00 14.48
C GLN A 256 -5.28 -30.62 13.89
N LEU A 257 -6.02 -29.60 14.33
CA LEU A 257 -5.85 -28.20 13.92
C LEU A 257 -4.47 -27.68 14.30
N PHE A 258 -4.01 -27.98 15.52
CA PHE A 258 -2.68 -27.62 15.99
C PHE A 258 -1.57 -28.26 15.14
N GLN A 259 -1.72 -29.52 14.74
CA GLN A 259 -0.77 -30.18 13.83
C GLN A 259 -0.74 -29.51 12.45
N LEU A 260 -1.92 -29.20 11.89
CA LEU A 260 -2.03 -28.50 10.61
C LEU A 260 -1.41 -27.11 10.68
N TRP A 261 -1.60 -26.39 11.78
CA TRP A 261 -1.02 -25.07 12.02
C TRP A 261 0.50 -25.08 11.96
N HIS A 262 1.13 -26.04 12.64
CA HIS A 262 2.58 -26.19 12.57
C HIS A 262 3.08 -26.55 11.17
N LYS A 263 2.37 -27.42 10.43
CA LYS A 263 2.71 -27.71 9.03
C LYS A 263 2.65 -26.47 8.14
N TYR A 264 1.65 -25.61 8.34
CA TYR A 264 1.53 -24.35 7.62
C TYR A 264 2.71 -23.42 7.93
N LEU A 265 3.06 -23.25 9.21
CA LEU A 265 4.22 -22.44 9.60
C LEU A 265 5.55 -22.99 9.05
N ASP A 266 5.67 -24.30 8.86
CA ASP A 266 6.86 -24.91 8.25
C ASP A 266 7.03 -24.53 6.77
N LEU A 267 5.94 -24.20 6.03
CA LEU A 267 6.05 -23.70 4.66
C LEU A 267 6.86 -22.40 4.61
N PHE A 268 6.69 -21.51 5.59
CA PHE A 268 7.44 -20.26 5.69
C PHE A 268 8.91 -20.46 6.08
N LYS A 269 9.25 -21.58 6.72
CA LYS A 269 10.66 -21.94 6.99
C LYS A 269 11.36 -22.46 5.74
N ILE A 270 10.60 -23.16 4.87
CA ILE A 270 11.14 -23.79 3.66
C ILE A 270 11.23 -22.79 2.50
N SER A 271 10.21 -21.96 2.34
CA SER A 271 10.06 -21.07 1.18
C SER A 271 9.55 -19.66 1.57
N PRO A 272 10.24 -18.95 2.50
CA PRO A 272 9.75 -17.68 3.05
C PRO A 272 9.45 -16.65 1.96
N ARG A 273 10.38 -16.44 1.01
CA ARG A 273 10.25 -15.43 -0.04
C ARG A 273 9.04 -15.65 -0.95
N PHE A 274 8.78 -16.89 -1.36
CA PHE A 274 7.64 -17.20 -2.22
C PHE A 274 6.31 -17.07 -1.47
N CYS A 275 6.25 -17.57 -0.23
CA CYS A 275 5.07 -17.39 0.62
C CYS A 275 4.75 -15.91 0.85
N SER A 276 5.77 -15.10 1.15
CA SER A 276 5.65 -13.65 1.31
C SER A 276 5.21 -12.98 0.01
N ALA A 277 5.82 -13.33 -1.13
CA ALA A 277 5.46 -12.77 -2.44
C ALA A 277 3.99 -13.03 -2.82
N VAL A 278 3.47 -14.24 -2.58
CA VAL A 278 2.05 -14.56 -2.87
C VAL A 278 1.10 -13.72 -2.01
N LEU A 279 1.38 -13.56 -0.72
CA LEU A 279 0.55 -12.73 0.15
C LEU A 279 0.70 -11.23 -0.16
N GLN A 280 1.92 -10.78 -0.49
CA GLN A 280 2.20 -9.41 -0.90
C GLN A 280 1.48 -9.06 -2.21
N TYR A 281 1.42 -9.98 -3.17
CA TYR A 281 0.68 -9.79 -4.42
C TYR A 281 -0.80 -9.49 -4.17
N ASN A 282 -1.45 -10.26 -3.29
CA ASN A 282 -2.85 -10.00 -2.89
C ASN A 282 -3.00 -8.61 -2.25
N TYR A 283 -2.07 -8.22 -1.36
CA TYR A 283 -2.06 -6.88 -0.76
C TYR A 283 -1.91 -5.77 -1.80
N GLN A 284 -1.01 -5.94 -2.78
CA GLN A 284 -0.80 -4.99 -3.86
C GLN A 284 -2.05 -4.85 -4.73
N LYS A 285 -2.70 -5.96 -5.09
CA LYS A 285 -3.95 -5.97 -5.86
C LYS A 285 -5.08 -5.19 -5.15
N ILE A 286 -5.28 -5.44 -3.86
CA ILE A 286 -6.28 -4.73 -3.06
C ILE A 286 -5.92 -3.24 -2.93
N THR A 287 -4.65 -2.92 -2.70
CA THR A 287 -4.15 -1.55 -2.61
C THR A 287 -4.37 -0.78 -3.92
N LYS A 288 -4.05 -1.38 -5.06
CA LYS A 288 -4.27 -0.81 -6.39
C LYS A 288 -5.74 -0.54 -6.66
N SER A 289 -6.62 -1.49 -6.33
CA SER A 289 -8.08 -1.35 -6.44
C SER A 289 -8.61 -0.16 -5.61
N LYS A 290 -8.10 0.03 -4.38
CA LYS A 290 -8.48 1.18 -3.54
C LYS A 290 -8.08 2.52 -4.16
N TYR A 291 -6.84 2.64 -4.64
CA TYR A 291 -6.38 3.88 -5.28
C TYR A 291 -7.04 4.12 -6.64
N GLN A 292 -7.45 3.07 -7.35
CA GLN A 292 -8.14 3.19 -8.63
C GLN A 292 -9.45 3.99 -8.54
N GLN A 293 -10.12 3.97 -7.38
CA GLN A 293 -11.36 4.71 -7.17
C GLN A 293 -11.20 6.23 -7.27
N TYR A 294 -9.97 6.74 -7.14
CA TYR A 294 -9.62 8.15 -7.24
C TYR A 294 -9.21 8.57 -8.67
N ILE A 295 -9.27 7.65 -9.63
CA ILE A 295 -8.86 7.87 -11.02
C ILE A 295 -10.09 7.81 -11.92
N GLN A 296 -10.29 8.86 -12.70
CA GLN A 296 -11.25 8.91 -13.80
C GLN A 296 -10.47 8.84 -15.11
N GLN A 297 -10.67 7.77 -15.87
CA GLN A 297 -10.04 7.61 -17.18
C GLN A 297 -10.91 8.21 -18.28
N GLU A 298 -10.25 8.85 -19.25
CA GLU A 298 -10.85 9.49 -20.40
C GLU A 298 -10.03 9.17 -21.65
N ASN A 299 -10.70 8.61 -22.66
CA ASN A 299 -10.05 8.28 -23.93
C ASN A 299 -9.96 9.54 -24.80
N LYS A 300 -8.77 9.82 -25.35
CA LYS A 300 -8.55 10.85 -26.36
C LYS A 300 -8.17 10.25 -27.70
N GLU A 301 -8.72 10.84 -28.77
CA GLU A 301 -8.29 10.53 -30.13
C GLU A 301 -6.95 11.22 -30.45
N ASP A 302 -6.13 10.60 -31.28
CA ASP A 302 -4.81 11.13 -31.67
C ASP A 302 -4.90 12.55 -32.27
N LYS A 303 -5.94 12.83 -33.07
CA LYS A 303 -6.19 14.16 -33.64
C LYS A 303 -6.37 15.27 -32.59
N GLU A 304 -6.68 14.92 -31.35
CA GLU A 304 -6.92 15.85 -30.24
C GLU A 304 -5.66 16.08 -29.39
N LYS A 305 -4.53 15.50 -29.77
CA LYS A 305 -3.28 15.54 -29.01
C LYS A 305 -2.77 16.96 -28.71
N LEU A 306 -3.03 17.93 -29.59
CA LEU A 306 -2.65 19.33 -29.40
C LEU A 306 -3.75 20.18 -28.74
N LEU A 307 -4.96 19.66 -28.57
CA LEU A 307 -6.12 20.46 -28.14
C LEU A 307 -6.27 20.45 -26.61
N THR A 308 -6.42 21.65 -26.04
CA THR A 308 -6.88 21.79 -24.65
C THR A 308 -8.36 21.43 -24.53
N GLN A 309 -8.77 21.01 -23.33
CA GLN A 309 -10.19 20.82 -23.03
C GLN A 309 -10.94 22.16 -22.92
N PRO A 310 -12.20 22.23 -23.35
CA PRO A 310 -13.03 23.42 -23.17
C PRO A 310 -13.22 23.79 -21.69
N LYS A 311 -13.35 25.09 -21.39
CA LYS A 311 -13.49 25.59 -20.00
C LYS A 311 -14.63 24.95 -19.20
N HIS A 312 -15.74 24.60 -19.84
CA HIS A 312 -16.89 23.98 -19.16
C HIS A 312 -16.58 22.57 -18.61
N ILE A 313 -15.64 21.85 -19.24
CA ILE A 313 -15.18 20.53 -18.77
C ILE A 313 -14.47 20.68 -17.42
N PHE A 314 -13.71 21.76 -17.19
CA PHE A 314 -13.05 21.99 -15.90
C PHE A 314 -14.06 22.18 -14.77
N GLU A 315 -15.12 22.99 -14.98
CA GLU A 315 -16.18 23.14 -13.99
C GLU A 315 -16.91 21.82 -13.70
N GLN A 316 -17.07 20.98 -14.71
CA GLN A 316 -17.61 19.64 -14.56
C GLN A 316 -16.67 18.75 -13.75
N ARG A 317 -15.36 18.73 -14.05
CA ARG A 317 -14.35 17.96 -13.30
C ARG A 317 -14.28 18.35 -11.83
N ILE A 318 -14.43 19.64 -11.50
CA ILE A 318 -14.53 20.11 -10.10
C ILE A 318 -15.77 19.50 -9.41
N LYS A 319 -16.93 19.50 -10.07
CA LYS A 319 -18.17 18.91 -9.53
C LYS A 319 -18.02 17.39 -9.39
N THR A 320 -17.46 16.72 -10.38
CA THR A 320 -17.17 15.27 -10.36
C THR A 320 -16.24 14.90 -9.22
N SER A 321 -15.15 15.64 -9.02
CA SER A 321 -14.18 15.41 -7.95
C SER A 321 -14.84 15.47 -6.56
N LYS A 322 -15.73 16.44 -6.32
CA LYS A 322 -16.49 16.53 -5.07
C LYS A 322 -17.39 15.30 -4.87
N LYS A 323 -18.12 14.90 -5.91
CA LYS A 323 -18.99 13.73 -5.89
C LYS A 323 -18.23 12.43 -5.64
N MET A 324 -17.07 12.25 -6.27
CA MET A 324 -16.20 11.09 -6.07
C MET A 324 -15.74 10.99 -4.61
N ARG A 325 -15.22 12.08 -4.04
CA ARG A 325 -14.82 12.10 -2.62
C ARG A 325 -15.97 11.78 -1.67
N GLU A 326 -17.17 12.31 -1.92
CA GLU A 326 -18.36 11.99 -1.12
C GLU A 326 -18.78 10.52 -1.20
N ILE A 327 -18.69 9.91 -2.39
CA ILE A 327 -19.02 8.50 -2.61
C ILE A 327 -18.00 7.62 -1.87
N ILE A 328 -16.71 7.89 -2.06
CA ILE A 328 -15.63 7.12 -1.43
C ILE A 328 -15.70 7.26 0.09
N GLN A 329 -15.93 8.47 0.61
CA GLN A 329 -16.09 8.68 2.05
C GLN A 329 -17.27 7.88 2.64
N LYS A 330 -18.39 7.77 1.91
CA LYS A 330 -19.52 6.93 2.33
C LYS A 330 -19.11 5.45 2.30
N GLN A 331 -18.45 5.00 1.23
CA GLN A 331 -17.96 3.63 1.13
C GLN A 331 -17.00 3.30 2.28
N ASP A 332 -16.06 4.16 2.64
CA ASP A 332 -15.15 3.96 3.77
C ASP A 332 -15.88 3.86 5.13
N LYS A 333 -17.02 4.54 5.27
CA LYS A 333 -17.86 4.47 6.49
C LYS A 333 -18.70 3.19 6.56
N PHE A 334 -19.12 2.64 5.42
CA PHE A 334 -20.03 1.49 5.33
C PHE A 334 -19.32 0.15 5.04
N ASN A 335 -18.18 0.16 4.35
CA ASN A 335 -17.39 -1.02 4.08
C ASN A 335 -16.48 -1.33 5.27
N ASN A 336 -16.78 -2.43 5.96
CA ASN A 336 -15.74 -3.18 6.65
C ASN A 336 -14.71 -3.58 5.59
N TYR A 337 -13.56 -2.91 5.58
CA TYR A 337 -12.45 -3.14 4.66
C TYR A 337 -12.28 -4.63 4.26
N GLU A 338 -12.02 -4.89 2.99
CA GLU A 338 -11.76 -6.25 2.44
C GLU A 338 -10.65 -7.01 3.19
N ASN A 339 -9.77 -6.29 3.89
CA ASN A 339 -8.74 -6.87 4.74
C ASN A 339 -9.23 -7.00 6.18
N ASN A 340 -8.95 -8.15 6.79
CA ASN A 340 -9.22 -8.35 8.21
C ASN A 340 -8.25 -7.55 9.10
N ILE A 341 -7.09 -7.17 8.57
CA ILE A 341 -6.15 -6.28 9.24
C ILE A 341 -6.29 -4.85 8.70
N GLU A 342 -6.71 -3.94 9.58
CA GLU A 342 -6.84 -2.51 9.29
C GLU A 342 -5.67 -1.74 9.90
N PHE A 343 -4.89 -1.04 9.09
CA PHE A 343 -3.90 -0.09 9.60
C PHE A 343 -4.60 1.17 10.12
N LEU A 344 -4.38 1.49 11.39
CA LEU A 344 -4.99 2.61 12.10
C LEU A 344 -4.17 3.90 11.99
N GLY A 345 -3.07 3.90 11.24
CA GLY A 345 -2.33 5.11 10.92
C GLY A 345 -3.01 5.92 9.82
N PHE A 346 -2.32 6.93 9.32
CA PHE A 346 -2.88 7.87 8.35
C PHE A 346 -2.95 7.23 6.95
N TYR A 347 -4.10 6.68 6.58
CA TYR A 347 -4.51 6.68 5.17
C TYR A 347 -5.02 8.08 4.82
N PRO A 348 -4.86 8.56 3.57
CA PRO A 348 -5.58 9.75 3.14
C PRO A 348 -7.06 9.56 3.47
N GLN A 349 -7.58 10.43 4.32
CA GLN A 349 -9.02 10.53 4.46
C GLN A 349 -9.56 10.88 3.07
N ALA A 350 -10.63 10.20 2.62
CA ALA A 350 -11.23 10.43 1.31
C ALA A 350 -11.51 11.92 1.02
N GLU A 351 -11.70 12.72 2.08
CA GLU A 351 -11.84 14.17 2.02
C GLU A 351 -10.62 14.87 1.42
N ILE A 352 -9.39 14.51 1.81
CA ILE A 352 -8.16 15.20 1.38
C ILE A 352 -7.48 14.54 0.17
N ALA A 353 -7.98 13.39 -0.28
CA ALA A 353 -7.40 12.65 -1.39
C ALA A 353 -7.51 13.42 -2.72
N PRO A 354 -6.44 13.45 -3.53
CA PRO A 354 -6.50 14.00 -4.88
C PRO A 354 -7.37 13.11 -5.77
N ILE A 355 -8.01 13.72 -6.76
CA ILE A 355 -8.70 13.02 -7.85
C ILE A 355 -7.89 13.25 -9.13
N VAL A 356 -7.62 12.18 -9.86
CA VAL A 356 -6.83 12.22 -11.10
C VAL A 356 -7.75 11.97 -12.29
N PHE A 357 -7.75 12.88 -13.25
CA PHE A 357 -8.34 12.68 -14.57
C PHE A 357 -7.22 12.30 -15.53
N GLU A 358 -7.21 11.03 -15.93
CA GLU A 358 -6.22 10.46 -16.83
C GLU A 358 -6.73 10.51 -18.27
N GLU A 359 -6.00 11.22 -19.12
CA GLU A 359 -6.20 11.25 -20.55
C GLU A 359 -5.10 10.43 -21.23
N TYR A 360 -5.51 9.44 -22.02
CA TYR A 360 -4.60 8.58 -22.77
C TYR A 360 -5.21 8.16 -24.11
N THR A 361 -4.35 7.74 -25.04
CA THR A 361 -4.75 7.12 -26.29
C THR A 361 -4.40 5.63 -26.24
N PRO A 362 -5.38 4.71 -26.30
CA PRO A 362 -5.11 3.27 -26.25
C PRO A 362 -4.27 2.83 -27.45
N ALA A 363 -3.31 1.94 -27.23
CA ALA A 363 -2.54 1.33 -28.31
C ALA A 363 -3.47 0.44 -29.17
N PRO A 364 -3.33 0.43 -30.51
CA PRO A 364 -4.25 -0.31 -31.39
C PRO A 364 -4.35 -1.82 -31.12
N ASP A 365 -3.32 -2.45 -30.54
CA ASP A 365 -3.21 -3.92 -30.43
C ASP A 365 -2.49 -4.44 -29.16
N SER A 366 -2.49 -3.73 -28.03
CA SER A 366 -1.88 -4.28 -26.82
C SER A 366 -2.80 -5.32 -26.16
N PRO A 367 -2.44 -6.62 -26.13
CA PRO A 367 -3.14 -7.58 -25.28
C PRO A 367 -3.08 -7.06 -23.84
N GLN A 368 -4.23 -7.04 -23.16
CA GLN A 368 -4.23 -6.75 -21.73
C GLN A 368 -3.29 -7.75 -21.05
N PRO A 369 -2.34 -7.29 -20.22
CA PRO A 369 -1.43 -8.21 -19.55
C PRO A 369 -2.26 -9.11 -18.64
N ASN A 370 -2.39 -10.38 -19.02
CA ASN A 370 -3.04 -11.40 -18.21
C ASN A 370 -2.24 -11.53 -16.90
N GLU A 371 -2.89 -11.21 -15.77
CA GLU A 371 -2.36 -11.24 -14.40
C GLU A 371 -1.91 -12.62 -13.89
N GLU A 372 -1.76 -13.66 -14.72
CA GLU A 372 -1.72 -15.05 -14.24
C GLU A 372 -0.40 -15.83 -14.39
N ASN A 373 0.64 -15.32 -15.04
CA ASN A 373 1.86 -16.12 -15.24
C ASN A 373 3.03 -15.67 -14.36
N ILE A 374 2.85 -15.79 -13.04
CA ILE A 374 3.96 -16.00 -12.11
C ILE A 374 4.02 -17.51 -11.89
N ILE A 375 5.12 -18.14 -12.31
CA ILE A 375 5.45 -19.58 -12.23
C ILE A 375 5.11 -20.36 -13.52
N ASP A 376 6.08 -20.41 -14.45
CA ASP A 376 6.72 -21.65 -14.92
C ASP A 376 7.56 -21.34 -16.16
N ASN A 377 8.88 -21.54 -16.06
CA ASN A 377 9.75 -21.94 -17.16
C ASN A 377 11.12 -22.33 -16.59
N GLU A 378 11.16 -23.47 -15.88
CA GLU A 378 12.37 -24.30 -15.89
C GLU A 378 12.43 -24.98 -17.26
N THR A 379 12.98 -24.28 -18.26
CA THR A 379 13.54 -24.94 -19.44
C THR A 379 15.02 -24.59 -19.49
N GLU A 380 15.82 -25.56 -19.03
CA GLU A 380 17.24 -25.63 -19.36
C GLU A 380 17.37 -25.79 -20.88
N ASN A 381 17.88 -24.73 -21.52
CA ASN A 381 18.67 -24.69 -22.76
C ASN A 381 18.18 -23.66 -23.79
N ASN A 382 19.15 -22.84 -24.20
CA ASN A 382 19.28 -22.03 -25.42
C ASN A 382 18.69 -20.60 -25.39
N ASP A 383 19.63 -19.66 -25.26
CA ASP A 383 19.77 -18.38 -25.95
C ASP A 383 18.54 -17.81 -26.70
N ASP A 384 18.20 -16.57 -26.34
CA ASP A 384 17.38 -15.61 -27.09
C ASP A 384 15.87 -15.87 -27.25
N VAL A 385 15.17 -16.17 -26.15
CA VAL A 385 13.74 -15.84 -26.05
C VAL A 385 13.58 -14.54 -25.26
N ASP A 386 13.38 -13.44 -25.99
CA ASP A 386 13.07 -12.11 -25.45
C ASP A 386 11.67 -12.13 -24.81
N ASN A 387 11.61 -12.43 -23.51
CA ASN A 387 10.36 -12.46 -22.74
C ASN A 387 9.76 -11.06 -22.48
N GLY A 388 10.22 -9.99 -23.15
CA GLY A 388 9.69 -8.64 -22.98
C GLY A 388 10.01 -7.96 -21.63
N TYR A 389 10.75 -8.64 -20.76
CA TYR A 389 11.25 -8.09 -19.48
C TYR A 389 12.63 -7.46 -19.69
N TYR A 390 12.80 -6.22 -19.23
CA TYR A 390 14.11 -5.58 -19.31
C TYR A 390 15.10 -6.22 -18.36
N ARG A 391 16.38 -6.18 -18.75
CA ARG A 391 17.50 -6.65 -17.94
C ARG A 391 18.41 -5.47 -17.60
N GLY A 392 18.94 -5.48 -16.40
CA GLY A 392 19.85 -4.44 -15.90
C GLY A 392 19.21 -3.48 -14.90
N ILE A 393 19.98 -2.50 -14.47
CA ILE A 393 19.60 -1.48 -13.49
C ILE A 393 18.63 -0.50 -14.14
N HIS A 394 17.52 -0.22 -13.46
CA HIS A 394 16.67 0.92 -13.77
C HIS A 394 17.13 2.12 -12.94
N LEU A 395 17.64 3.14 -13.63
CA LEU A 395 18.10 4.38 -13.02
C LEU A 395 16.99 5.45 -13.08
N PHE A 396 16.57 5.93 -11.92
CA PHE A 396 15.69 7.09 -11.77
C PHE A 396 16.50 8.35 -11.50
N ILE A 397 16.27 9.39 -12.30
CA ILE A 397 16.90 10.69 -12.15
C ILE A 397 15.81 11.71 -11.80
N LEU A 398 15.91 12.29 -10.60
CA LEU A 398 14.93 13.24 -10.07
C LEU A 398 15.53 14.65 -10.06
N VAL A 399 14.81 15.60 -10.65
CA VAL A 399 15.31 16.97 -10.90
C VAL A 399 14.31 18.00 -10.33
N HIS A 400 14.79 18.80 -9.38
CA HIS A 400 13.98 19.79 -8.66
C HIS A 400 13.71 21.07 -9.48
N GLY A 401 12.81 21.91 -8.97
CA GLY A 401 12.40 23.16 -9.60
C GLY A 401 13.24 24.39 -9.21
N LEU A 402 12.78 25.57 -9.68
CA LEU A 402 13.35 26.88 -9.37
C LEU A 402 13.37 27.13 -7.85
N GLN A 403 14.51 27.56 -7.30
CA GLN A 403 14.72 27.77 -5.85
C GLN A 403 14.47 26.53 -4.97
N GLY A 404 14.36 25.35 -5.59
CA GLY A 404 14.27 24.07 -4.91
C GLY A 404 15.63 23.44 -4.69
N ASN A 405 15.62 22.23 -4.14
CA ASN A 405 16.80 21.39 -3.99
C ASN A 405 16.46 19.90 -4.10
N SER A 406 17.47 19.05 -4.12
CA SER A 406 17.35 17.59 -4.25
C SER A 406 16.45 16.93 -3.17
N PHE A 407 16.30 17.55 -1.99
CA PHE A 407 15.42 17.07 -0.92
C PHE A 407 13.94 17.20 -1.30
N ASP A 408 13.58 18.13 -2.17
CA ASP A 408 12.19 18.32 -2.62
C ASP A 408 11.64 17.07 -3.33
N MET A 409 12.52 16.31 -3.99
CA MET A 409 12.17 15.09 -4.72
C MET A 409 12.18 13.84 -3.83
N LYS A 410 12.55 13.97 -2.56
CA LYS A 410 12.82 12.86 -1.65
C LYS A 410 11.61 11.97 -1.40
N LEU A 411 10.42 12.55 -1.25
CA LEU A 411 9.20 11.79 -0.98
C LEU A 411 8.88 10.86 -2.16
N MET A 412 8.94 11.37 -3.39
CA MET A 412 8.80 10.58 -4.61
C MET A 412 9.85 9.47 -4.70
N LYS A 413 11.14 9.81 -4.51
CA LYS A 413 12.24 8.83 -4.51
C LYS A 413 12.00 7.71 -3.49
N ASN A 414 11.52 8.03 -2.29
CA ASN A 414 11.32 7.04 -1.23
C ASN A 414 10.19 6.06 -1.55
N TYR A 415 9.07 6.52 -2.11
CA TYR A 415 7.99 5.63 -2.53
C TYR A 415 8.35 4.77 -3.75
N LEU A 416 9.11 5.32 -4.71
CA LEU A 416 9.61 4.53 -5.82
C LEU A 416 10.58 3.45 -5.33
N ASN A 417 11.53 3.78 -4.46
CA ASN A 417 12.45 2.79 -3.88
C ASN A 417 11.72 1.74 -3.02
N TYR A 418 10.66 2.14 -2.32
CA TYR A 418 9.81 1.22 -1.57
C TYR A 418 9.24 0.10 -2.47
N LEU A 419 8.72 0.47 -3.64
CA LEU A 419 8.09 -0.45 -4.60
C LEU A 419 9.08 -1.12 -5.56
N HIS A 420 10.18 -0.46 -5.88
CA HIS A 420 11.23 -0.92 -6.81
C HIS A 420 12.60 -0.95 -6.10
N PRO A 421 12.81 -1.85 -5.12
CA PRO A 421 14.07 -1.92 -4.35
C PRO A 421 15.33 -2.20 -5.17
N GLU A 422 15.17 -2.80 -6.34
CA GLU A 422 16.25 -3.13 -7.28
C GLU A 422 16.71 -1.93 -8.11
N SER A 423 15.98 -0.81 -8.05
CA SER A 423 16.27 0.40 -8.82
C SER A 423 17.31 1.29 -8.15
N MET A 424 17.99 2.09 -8.98
CA MET A 424 18.98 3.08 -8.55
C MET A 424 18.41 4.49 -8.70
N PHE A 425 18.83 5.43 -7.83
CA PHE A 425 18.26 6.77 -7.75
C PHE A 425 19.35 7.83 -7.70
N LEU A 426 19.22 8.85 -8.54
CA LEU A 426 19.98 10.09 -8.52
C LEU A 426 19.01 11.26 -8.29
N CYS A 427 19.00 11.84 -7.09
CA CYS A 427 18.36 13.15 -6.86
C CYS A 427 19.39 14.24 -7.17
N SER A 428 19.26 14.88 -8.33
CA SER A 428 20.25 15.86 -8.82
C SER A 428 20.34 17.06 -7.89
N SER A 429 21.56 17.42 -7.49
CA SER A 429 21.85 18.61 -6.68
C SER A 429 22.73 19.63 -7.42
N ILE A 430 23.20 19.29 -8.64
CA ILE A 430 24.20 20.08 -9.38
C ILE A 430 23.77 21.53 -9.68
N ASN A 431 22.47 21.81 -9.70
CA ASN A 431 21.91 23.12 -10.03
C ASN A 431 21.35 23.89 -8.82
N GLU A 432 21.42 23.37 -7.58
CA GLU A 432 20.80 23.96 -6.38
C GLU A 432 21.17 25.45 -6.18
N GLU A 433 22.43 25.80 -6.38
CA GLU A 433 22.93 27.17 -6.18
C GLU A 433 22.71 28.11 -7.39
N SER A 434 22.25 27.59 -8.54
CA SER A 434 22.21 28.35 -9.81
C SER A 434 20.87 28.25 -10.55
N THR A 435 19.79 27.89 -9.87
CA THR A 435 18.45 27.73 -10.47
C THR A 435 17.88 28.98 -11.14
N GLU A 436 18.40 30.18 -10.85
CA GLU A 436 18.01 31.44 -11.49
C GLU A 436 18.79 31.76 -12.81
N GLY A 437 19.77 30.91 -13.17
CA GLY A 437 20.71 31.07 -14.30
C GLY A 437 20.19 30.61 -15.67
N ASP A 438 21.09 30.22 -16.59
CA ASP A 438 20.73 29.75 -17.94
C ASP A 438 20.25 28.29 -17.94
N ILE A 439 19.06 28.02 -18.49
CA ILE A 439 18.50 26.66 -18.60
C ILE A 439 19.35 25.77 -19.52
N GLU A 440 20.03 26.33 -20.52
CA GLU A 440 20.97 25.58 -21.36
C GLU A 440 22.15 25.05 -20.55
N GLU A 441 22.79 25.92 -19.76
CA GLU A 441 23.90 25.57 -18.87
C GLU A 441 23.47 24.56 -17.81
N MET A 442 22.30 24.77 -17.19
CA MET A 442 21.75 23.82 -16.22
C MET A 442 21.54 22.43 -16.83
N GLY A 443 21.12 22.35 -18.10
CA GLY A 443 21.00 21.11 -18.85
C GLY A 443 22.35 20.41 -19.10
N GLN A 444 23.38 21.17 -19.47
CA GLN A 444 24.74 20.63 -19.65
C GLN A 444 25.31 20.07 -18.35
N LYS A 445 25.12 20.79 -17.23
CA LYS A 445 25.52 20.32 -15.89
C LYS A 445 24.81 19.04 -15.49
N LEU A 446 23.49 18.98 -15.68
CA LEU A 446 22.71 17.78 -15.40
C LEU A 446 23.18 16.59 -16.26
N ALA A 447 23.39 16.79 -17.57
CA ALA A 447 23.87 15.72 -18.44
C ALA A 447 25.24 15.18 -17.99
N SER A 448 26.13 16.07 -17.54
CA SER A 448 27.44 15.70 -16.99
C SER A 448 27.31 14.89 -15.70
N GLU A 449 26.44 15.33 -14.77
CA GLU A 449 26.16 14.61 -13.53
C GLU A 449 25.61 13.19 -13.80
N VAL A 450 24.65 13.08 -14.72
CA VAL A 450 24.05 11.80 -15.11
C VAL A 450 25.07 10.86 -15.73
N THR A 451 25.89 11.36 -16.65
CA THR A 451 26.91 10.55 -17.34
C THR A 451 27.96 10.03 -16.35
N ASN A 452 28.45 10.90 -15.46
CA ASN A 452 29.39 10.52 -14.42
C ASN A 452 28.77 9.49 -13.45
N PHE A 453 27.53 9.72 -13.03
CA PHE A 453 26.83 8.79 -12.14
C PHE A 453 26.67 7.40 -12.77
N ILE A 454 26.29 7.33 -14.05
CA ILE A 454 26.19 6.06 -14.79
C ILE A 454 27.55 5.38 -14.87
N PHE A 455 28.61 6.12 -15.20
CA PHE A 455 29.97 5.58 -15.30
C PHE A 455 30.45 4.98 -13.96
N ASP A 456 30.20 5.67 -12.85
CA ASP A 456 30.65 5.26 -11.53
C ASP A 456 29.84 4.09 -10.94
N ASN A 457 28.54 4.00 -11.27
CA ASN A 457 27.61 3.09 -10.59
C ASN A 457 27.08 1.94 -11.47
N CYS A 458 27.23 2.01 -12.80
CA CYS A 458 26.71 1.02 -13.74
C CYS A 458 27.82 0.41 -14.64
N PRO A 459 28.83 -0.27 -14.06
CA PRO A 459 29.93 -0.85 -14.83
C PRO A 459 29.45 -2.00 -15.74
N GLY A 460 30.16 -2.25 -16.84
CA GLY A 460 29.99 -3.46 -17.65
C GLY A 460 28.64 -3.61 -18.35
N ASN A 461 28.06 -2.52 -18.86
CA ASN A 461 26.73 -2.49 -19.52
C ASN A 461 25.56 -2.95 -18.64
N THR A 462 25.68 -2.78 -17.32
CA THR A 462 24.62 -3.14 -16.37
C THR A 462 23.43 -2.18 -16.41
N LEU A 463 23.54 -1.01 -17.04
CA LEU A 463 22.43 -0.07 -17.21
C LEU A 463 21.35 -0.64 -18.16
N GLY A 464 20.18 -0.92 -17.59
CA GLY A 464 19.01 -1.41 -18.32
C GLY A 464 18.17 -0.28 -18.90
N ARG A 465 17.80 0.70 -18.06
CA ARG A 465 16.84 1.76 -18.38
C ARG A 465 17.11 3.05 -17.60
N ILE A 466 16.67 4.19 -18.13
CA ILE A 466 16.71 5.50 -17.49
C ILE A 466 15.30 6.12 -17.47
N SER A 467 14.83 6.54 -16.31
CA SER A 467 13.62 7.35 -16.16
C SER A 467 13.94 8.70 -15.52
N PHE A 468 13.41 9.77 -16.10
CA PHE A 468 13.54 11.12 -15.58
C PHE A 468 12.23 11.59 -14.93
N ILE A 469 12.34 12.23 -13.76
CA ILE A 469 11.23 12.82 -13.02
C ILE A 469 11.58 14.28 -12.72
N GLY A 470 10.91 15.21 -13.38
CA GLY A 470 11.14 16.64 -13.20
C GLY A 470 9.98 17.35 -12.50
N HIS A 471 10.27 18.23 -11.55
CA HIS A 471 9.25 19.15 -11.00
C HIS A 471 9.48 20.56 -11.52
N SER A 472 8.40 21.23 -11.96
CA SER A 472 8.46 22.64 -12.36
C SER A 472 9.58 22.89 -13.39
N LEU A 473 10.53 23.78 -13.12
CA LEU A 473 11.71 24.03 -13.95
C LEU A 473 12.53 22.76 -14.28
N GLY A 474 12.56 21.77 -13.38
CA GLY A 474 13.32 20.53 -13.54
C GLY A 474 12.97 19.77 -14.83
N GLY A 475 11.70 19.78 -15.25
CA GLY A 475 11.29 19.17 -16.53
C GLY A 475 11.92 19.81 -17.76
N LEU A 476 12.14 21.13 -17.74
CA LEU A 476 12.85 21.85 -18.82
C LEU A 476 14.36 21.64 -18.77
N ILE A 477 14.94 21.57 -17.56
CA ILE A 477 16.35 21.24 -17.38
C ILE A 477 16.63 19.84 -17.96
N ILE A 478 15.75 18.87 -17.69
CA ILE A 478 15.84 17.52 -18.29
C ILE A 478 15.79 17.62 -19.82
N ARG A 479 14.78 18.29 -20.40
CA ARG A 479 14.69 18.45 -21.87
C ARG A 479 15.94 19.07 -22.47
N SER A 480 16.53 20.05 -21.78
CA SER A 480 17.80 20.68 -22.17
C SER A 480 18.97 19.69 -22.13
N ALA A 481 19.06 18.89 -21.06
CA ALA A 481 20.09 17.89 -20.84
C ALA A 481 20.07 16.74 -21.86
N LEU A 482 18.89 16.31 -22.30
CA LEU A 482 18.75 15.20 -23.25
C LEU A 482 19.57 15.41 -24.53
N ARG A 483 19.75 16.64 -25.00
CA ARG A 483 20.58 16.95 -26.19
C ARG A 483 22.03 16.52 -26.07
N PHE A 484 22.50 16.25 -24.85
CA PHE A 484 23.86 15.82 -24.53
C PHE A 484 23.93 14.34 -24.09
N LEU A 485 22.81 13.60 -24.14
CA LEU A 485 22.68 12.22 -23.67
C LEU A 485 22.30 11.23 -24.80
N ASP A 486 22.65 11.54 -26.07
CA ASP A 486 22.31 10.70 -27.22
C ASP A 486 22.85 9.26 -27.10
N GLU A 487 24.00 9.09 -26.42
CA GLU A 487 24.58 7.76 -26.16
C GLU A 487 23.67 6.83 -25.34
N PHE A 488 22.71 7.39 -24.60
CA PHE A 488 21.76 6.64 -23.77
C PHE A 488 20.34 6.61 -24.34
N LYS A 489 20.12 7.10 -25.57
CA LYS A 489 18.76 7.23 -26.14
C LYS A 489 17.95 5.93 -26.10
N ASP A 490 18.58 4.80 -26.38
CA ASP A 490 17.93 3.48 -26.41
C ASP A 490 17.62 2.92 -25.01
N LYS A 491 18.05 3.63 -23.96
CA LYS A 491 17.79 3.29 -22.55
C LYS A 491 16.65 4.13 -21.96
N MET A 492 16.18 5.17 -22.65
CA MET A 492 15.18 6.10 -22.12
C MET A 492 13.81 5.42 -22.00
N TYR A 493 13.26 5.40 -20.79
CA TYR A 493 12.03 4.67 -20.49
C TYR A 493 10.86 5.60 -20.20
N THR A 494 10.92 6.35 -19.09
CA THR A 494 9.85 7.27 -18.69
C THR A 494 10.37 8.69 -18.51
N PHE A 495 9.70 9.65 -19.13
CA PHE A 495 9.82 11.07 -18.83
C PHE A 495 8.54 11.52 -18.12
N LEU A 496 8.62 11.78 -16.82
CA LEU A 496 7.49 12.22 -15.99
C LEU A 496 7.75 13.63 -15.49
N THR A 497 6.80 14.53 -15.72
CA THR A 497 6.89 15.89 -15.18
C THR A 497 5.74 16.26 -14.27
N LEU A 498 6.07 16.91 -13.16
CA LEU A 498 5.18 17.43 -12.14
C LEU A 498 5.05 18.94 -12.34
N SER A 499 4.00 19.38 -13.05
CA SER A 499 3.69 20.79 -13.29
C SER A 499 4.82 21.60 -13.95
N SER A 500 5.49 21.02 -14.95
CA SER A 500 6.62 21.66 -15.67
C SER A 500 6.16 22.51 -16.85
N LEU A 501 6.61 23.77 -16.93
CA LEU A 501 6.13 24.75 -17.92
C LEU A 501 6.75 24.58 -19.32
N HIS A 502 6.41 23.51 -20.03
CA HIS A 502 7.05 23.13 -21.29
C HIS A 502 6.96 24.17 -22.43
N LEU A 503 5.95 25.05 -22.39
CA LEU A 503 5.70 26.13 -23.36
C LEU A 503 5.85 27.54 -22.74
N GLY A 504 6.38 27.63 -21.52
CA GLY A 504 6.66 28.90 -20.85
C GLY A 504 5.42 29.60 -20.29
N TYR A 505 5.53 30.91 -20.07
CA TYR A 505 4.57 31.76 -19.34
C TYR A 505 3.62 32.59 -20.21
N ILE A 506 3.67 32.47 -21.55
CA ILE A 506 3.00 33.40 -22.48
C ILE A 506 1.51 33.64 -22.15
N TYR A 507 0.78 32.57 -21.81
CA TYR A 507 -0.67 32.61 -21.57
C TYR A 507 -1.06 32.36 -20.12
N ASN A 508 -0.23 32.78 -19.14
CA ASN A 508 -0.57 32.58 -17.73
C ASN A 508 -1.88 33.29 -17.35
N SER A 509 -2.83 32.55 -16.77
CA SER A 509 -4.17 33.03 -16.43
C SER A 509 -4.28 33.72 -15.05
N SER A 510 -3.18 33.85 -14.31
CA SER A 510 -3.23 34.27 -12.90
C SER A 510 -3.33 35.79 -12.71
N LYS A 511 -4.42 36.24 -12.07
CA LYS A 511 -4.66 37.61 -11.57
C LYS A 511 -3.61 38.13 -10.57
N ILE A 512 -2.69 37.28 -10.09
CA ILE A 512 -1.64 37.64 -9.13
C ILE A 512 -0.49 38.39 -9.84
N ILE A 513 -0.31 38.23 -11.15
CA ILE A 513 0.63 39.05 -11.93
C ILE A 513 0.16 40.52 -11.98
N ASP A 514 -1.16 40.75 -11.95
CA ASP A 514 -1.75 42.09 -11.95
C ASP A 514 -1.66 42.82 -10.59
N ALA A 515 -1.41 42.09 -9.48
CA ALA A 515 -1.30 42.67 -8.13
C ALA A 515 0.11 43.15 -7.75
N GLY A 516 1.07 43.09 -8.67
CA GLY A 516 2.18 44.04 -8.68
C GLY A 516 3.53 43.57 -8.10
N ILE A 517 4.55 43.79 -8.93
CA ILE A 517 5.61 44.77 -8.64
C ILE A 517 6.67 44.39 -7.58
N TRP A 518 6.49 43.39 -6.72
CA TRP A 518 7.55 43.02 -5.76
C TRP A 518 8.71 42.20 -6.36
N PHE A 519 8.52 41.58 -7.54
CA PHE A 519 9.51 40.67 -8.15
C PHE A 519 10.16 41.15 -9.46
N LEU A 520 9.71 42.26 -10.08
CA LEU A 520 10.16 42.68 -11.43
C LEU A 520 11.69 42.94 -11.52
N LYS A 521 12.33 43.39 -10.44
CA LYS A 521 13.79 43.63 -10.42
C LYS A 521 14.59 42.33 -10.30
N ARG A 522 14.06 41.31 -9.63
CA ARG A 522 14.67 39.98 -9.50
C ARG A 522 14.39 39.13 -10.75
N TRP A 523 13.19 39.24 -11.32
CA TRP A 523 12.81 38.65 -12.61
C TRP A 523 13.72 39.13 -13.73
N LYS A 524 13.98 40.45 -13.82
CA LYS A 524 14.94 41.01 -14.80
C LYS A 524 16.40 40.60 -14.56
N LYS A 525 16.73 40.03 -13.40
CA LYS A 525 18.08 39.50 -13.11
C LYS A 525 18.18 37.99 -13.29
N SER A 526 17.06 37.28 -13.36
CA SER A 526 17.02 35.84 -13.56
C SER A 526 16.90 35.54 -15.05
N LEU A 527 17.92 34.87 -15.60
CA LEU A 527 17.92 34.49 -17.00
C LEU A 527 16.90 33.37 -17.26
N CYS A 528 16.73 32.42 -16.34
CA CYS A 528 15.74 31.35 -16.52
C CYS A 528 14.31 31.90 -16.63
N LEU A 529 13.95 32.91 -15.82
CA LEU A 529 12.64 33.55 -15.89
C LEU A 529 12.47 34.35 -17.18
N GLN A 530 13.54 34.94 -17.73
CA GLN A 530 13.47 35.57 -19.04
C GLN A 530 13.23 34.54 -20.14
N GLN A 531 13.93 33.40 -20.11
CA GLN A 531 13.76 32.27 -21.04
C GLN A 531 12.37 31.64 -20.96
N LEU A 532 11.82 31.49 -19.75
CA LEU A 532 10.44 30.99 -19.53
C LEU A 532 9.39 31.97 -20.07
N SER A 533 9.67 33.27 -20.05
CA SER A 533 8.81 34.31 -20.60
C SER A 533 9.12 34.66 -22.07
N LEU A 534 10.08 33.97 -22.72
CA LEU A 534 10.55 34.26 -24.09
C LEU A 534 10.94 35.73 -24.30
N SER A 535 11.59 36.32 -23.30
CA SER A 535 11.91 37.75 -23.23
C SER A 535 13.42 38.05 -23.23
N GLU A 536 14.25 37.01 -23.29
CA GLU A 536 15.71 37.10 -23.29
C GLU A 536 16.29 37.53 -24.64
N LYS A 537 15.54 37.36 -25.74
CA LYS A 537 15.86 37.84 -27.09
C LYS A 537 14.69 38.64 -27.67
N PRO A 538 14.96 39.59 -28.58
CA PRO A 538 13.88 40.36 -29.23
C PRO A 538 13.05 39.53 -30.21
N ASN A 539 13.62 38.46 -30.78
CA ASN A 539 12.95 37.57 -31.72
C ASN A 539 12.64 36.23 -31.05
N PHE A 540 11.37 35.83 -31.07
CA PHE A 540 10.88 34.58 -30.50
C PHE A 540 11.64 33.34 -31.00
N LYS A 541 12.00 33.31 -32.29
CA LYS A 541 12.73 32.16 -32.87
C LYS A 541 14.16 32.04 -32.33
N ASP A 542 14.71 33.13 -31.81
CA ASP A 542 16.04 33.16 -31.23
C ASP A 542 16.04 32.82 -29.74
N CYS A 543 14.88 32.86 -29.09
CA CYS A 543 14.70 32.50 -27.69
C CYS A 543 14.99 31.00 -27.46
N PHE A 544 15.53 30.69 -26.29
CA PHE A 544 15.95 29.37 -25.89
C PHE A 544 14.81 28.37 -25.92
N LEU A 545 13.65 28.72 -25.34
CA LEU A 545 12.53 27.77 -25.24
C LEU A 545 11.97 27.39 -26.61
N TYR A 546 11.96 28.34 -27.56
CA TYR A 546 11.59 28.04 -28.94
C TYR A 546 12.59 27.08 -29.60
N LYS A 547 13.91 27.34 -29.47
CA LYS A 547 14.95 26.42 -29.97
C LYS A 547 14.87 25.04 -29.32
N LEU A 548 14.59 24.98 -28.02
CA LEU A 548 14.41 23.73 -27.28
C LEU A 548 13.18 22.97 -27.76
N SER A 549 12.12 23.65 -28.19
CA SER A 549 10.93 23.00 -28.76
C SER A 549 11.23 22.16 -30.00
N GLN A 550 12.25 22.55 -30.79
CA GLN A 550 12.65 21.87 -32.02
C GLN A 550 13.43 20.57 -31.76
N SER A 551 13.92 20.37 -30.53
CA SER A 551 14.63 19.15 -30.14
C SER A 551 13.70 17.95 -30.18
N GLN A 552 14.13 16.87 -30.84
CA GLN A 552 13.35 15.63 -30.96
C GLN A 552 13.64 14.61 -29.86
N CYS A 553 14.53 14.90 -28.92
CA CYS A 553 14.98 13.93 -27.89
C CYS A 553 13.85 13.38 -27.00
N LEU A 554 12.68 14.03 -26.96
CA LEU A 554 11.55 13.55 -26.18
C LEU A 554 10.95 12.27 -26.77
N ASN A 555 11.14 12.01 -28.07
CA ASN A 555 10.70 10.78 -28.75
C ASN A 555 11.52 9.54 -28.35
N TRP A 556 12.60 9.68 -27.58
CA TRP A 556 13.38 8.57 -27.05
C TRP A 556 12.63 7.78 -25.99
N PHE A 557 11.65 8.40 -25.32
CA PHE A 557 10.95 7.80 -24.20
C PHE A 557 9.76 6.94 -24.65
N LYS A 558 9.64 5.76 -24.04
CA LYS A 558 8.45 4.90 -24.18
C LYS A 558 7.22 5.56 -23.57
N ASN A 559 7.38 6.21 -22.41
CA ASN A 559 6.32 6.84 -21.65
C ASN A 559 6.63 8.32 -21.41
N ILE A 560 5.71 9.21 -21.76
CA ILE A 560 5.78 10.65 -21.53
C ILE A 560 4.56 11.02 -20.71
N VAL A 561 4.77 11.36 -19.44
CA VAL A 561 3.71 11.55 -18.45
C VAL A 561 3.72 12.98 -17.95
N LEU A 562 2.65 13.72 -18.23
CA LEU A 562 2.52 15.14 -17.91
C LEU A 562 1.46 15.33 -16.82
N LEU A 563 1.90 15.53 -15.57
CA LEU A 563 1.03 15.86 -14.44
C LEU A 563 0.85 17.37 -14.36
N SER A 564 -0.39 17.79 -14.14
CA SER A 564 -0.80 19.20 -14.17
C SER A 564 -2.00 19.43 -13.26
N SER A 565 -2.24 20.67 -12.83
CA SER A 565 -3.45 21.02 -12.08
C SER A 565 -3.95 22.40 -12.51
N GLN A 566 -5.25 22.52 -12.77
CA GLN A 566 -5.91 23.82 -12.98
C GLN A 566 -5.84 24.72 -11.73
N GLN A 567 -5.56 24.13 -10.56
CA GLN A 567 -5.42 24.87 -9.30
C GLN A 567 -4.02 25.45 -9.10
N ASP A 568 -3.05 25.06 -9.95
CA ASP A 568 -1.70 25.61 -9.93
C ASP A 568 -1.69 26.97 -10.63
N GLN A 569 -1.28 28.02 -9.91
CA GLN A 569 -1.16 29.38 -10.45
C GLN A 569 0.30 29.76 -10.79
N TYR A 570 1.25 28.87 -10.50
CA TYR A 570 2.67 29.05 -10.79
C TYR A 570 3.04 28.43 -12.14
N SER A 571 2.35 27.39 -12.56
CA SER A 571 2.54 26.74 -13.86
C SER A 571 1.27 26.85 -14.70
N PRO A 572 1.29 27.56 -15.84
CA PRO A 572 0.14 27.63 -16.74
C PRO A 572 -0.28 26.22 -17.18
N PHE A 573 -1.57 25.91 -17.07
CA PHE A 573 -2.09 24.56 -17.25
C PHE A 573 -1.76 23.97 -18.62
N GLU A 574 -2.02 24.71 -19.70
CA GLU A 574 -1.74 24.29 -21.08
C GLU A 574 -0.25 24.14 -21.33
N SER A 575 0.59 24.97 -20.70
CA SER A 575 2.04 24.87 -20.78
C SER A 575 2.55 23.58 -20.12
N ALA A 576 1.97 23.20 -18.97
CA ALA A 576 2.30 21.96 -18.28
C ALA A 576 1.95 20.69 -19.07
N ARG A 577 0.99 20.81 -19.99
CA ARG A 577 0.42 19.70 -20.75
C ARG A 577 0.84 19.69 -22.22
N ILE A 578 1.55 20.71 -22.67
CA ILE A 578 1.89 20.92 -24.09
C ILE A 578 0.60 20.91 -24.93
N GLU A 579 -0.35 21.76 -24.56
CA GLU A 579 -1.65 21.91 -25.24
C GLU A 579 -1.82 23.34 -25.76
N ILE A 580 -2.65 23.50 -26.80
CA ILE A 580 -2.96 24.79 -27.40
C ILE A 580 -4.31 25.28 -26.86
N GLY A 581 -4.25 26.35 -26.07
CA GLY A 581 -5.42 27.03 -25.50
C GLY A 581 -6.12 27.99 -26.46
N GLU A 582 -7.37 28.35 -26.15
CA GLU A 582 -8.13 29.35 -26.92
C GLU A 582 -7.45 30.73 -26.95
N ALA A 583 -6.78 31.12 -25.86
CA ALA A 583 -6.03 32.36 -25.82
C ALA A 583 -4.89 32.39 -26.86
N ALA A 584 -4.18 31.26 -27.03
CA ALA A 584 -3.14 31.14 -28.04
C ALA A 584 -3.70 31.18 -29.47
N LYS A 585 -4.86 30.56 -29.71
CA LYS A 585 -5.51 30.59 -31.04
C LYS A 585 -5.97 31.98 -31.45
N GLN A 586 -6.35 32.83 -30.48
CA GLN A 586 -6.88 34.17 -30.73
C GLN A 586 -5.80 35.27 -30.75
N ASP A 587 -4.60 34.97 -30.27
CA ASP A 587 -3.48 35.91 -30.23
C ASP A 587 -2.75 35.96 -31.57
N ALA A 588 -2.96 37.05 -32.32
CA ALA A 588 -2.33 37.27 -33.62
C ALA A 588 -0.81 37.51 -33.55
N GLN A 589 -0.26 37.85 -32.38
CA GLN A 589 1.15 38.20 -32.22
C GLN A 589 1.97 37.01 -31.74
N ASN A 590 1.64 36.46 -30.57
CA ASN A 590 2.45 35.41 -29.93
C ASN A 590 1.86 34.00 -30.15
N GLY A 591 0.60 33.91 -30.59
CA GLY A 591 -0.14 32.65 -30.71
C GLY A 591 0.52 31.68 -31.68
N ALA A 592 0.93 32.17 -32.85
CA ALA A 592 1.60 31.35 -33.85
C ALA A 592 2.87 30.67 -33.33
N TYR A 593 3.71 31.38 -32.56
CA TYR A 593 4.93 30.81 -31.99
C TYR A 593 4.63 29.78 -30.91
N TYR A 594 3.62 30.03 -30.06
CA TYR A 594 3.20 29.07 -29.05
C TYR A 594 2.69 27.76 -29.66
N MET A 595 1.86 27.87 -30.71
CA MET A 595 1.37 26.72 -31.46
C MET A 595 2.51 25.96 -32.14
N GLU A 596 3.44 26.67 -32.80
CA GLU A 596 4.61 26.05 -33.45
C GLU A 596 5.51 25.32 -32.43
N MET A 597 5.70 25.85 -31.22
CA MET A 597 6.43 25.15 -30.16
C MET A 597 5.73 23.87 -29.69
N ALA A 598 4.40 23.91 -29.50
CA ALA A 598 3.64 22.74 -29.10
C ALA A 598 3.70 21.63 -30.17
N GLU A 599 3.55 22.02 -31.44
CA GLU A 599 3.68 21.14 -32.59
C GLU A 599 5.09 20.55 -32.69
N ASN A 600 6.14 21.37 -32.56
CA ASN A 600 7.52 20.91 -32.64
C ASN A 600 7.85 19.83 -31.60
N ILE A 601 7.29 19.96 -30.39
CA ILE A 601 7.52 19.00 -29.31
C ILE A 601 6.73 17.70 -29.55
N LEU A 602 5.48 17.79 -30.01
CA LEU A 602 4.58 16.63 -30.06
C LEU A 602 4.50 15.89 -31.39
N LYS A 603 4.96 16.48 -32.50
CA LYS A 603 4.78 15.93 -33.86
C LYS A 603 5.33 14.51 -34.03
N ASP A 604 6.46 14.19 -33.41
CA ASP A 604 7.16 12.92 -33.58
C ASP A 604 6.94 11.95 -32.40
N ILE A 605 6.04 12.31 -31.48
CA ILE A 605 5.69 11.45 -30.33
C ILE A 605 4.48 10.58 -30.71
N PRO A 606 4.52 9.25 -30.52
CA PRO A 606 3.33 8.42 -30.65
C PRO A 606 2.25 8.80 -29.62
N ALA A 607 0.98 8.85 -30.00
CA ALA A 607 -0.11 9.15 -29.07
C ALA A 607 -0.19 8.16 -27.90
N SER A 608 0.10 6.89 -28.16
CA SER A 608 0.14 5.82 -27.15
C SER A 608 1.26 5.97 -26.12
N SER A 609 2.26 6.82 -26.38
CA SER A 609 3.34 7.13 -25.45
C SER A 609 3.04 8.34 -24.57
N LEU A 610 1.99 9.12 -24.87
CA LEU A 610 1.67 10.36 -24.16
C LEU A 610 0.50 10.18 -23.19
N PHE A 611 0.78 10.40 -21.91
CA PHE A 611 -0.20 10.36 -20.82
C PHE A 611 -0.31 11.75 -20.20
N ARG A 612 -1.55 12.24 -20.06
CA ARG A 612 -1.79 13.52 -19.39
C ARG A 612 -2.68 13.31 -18.19
N MET A 613 -2.24 13.81 -17.05
CA MET A 613 -2.92 13.61 -15.77
C MET A 613 -3.25 14.97 -15.18
N GLU A 614 -4.54 15.32 -15.17
CA GLU A 614 -5.03 16.46 -14.41
C GLU A 614 -5.29 16.02 -12.98
N VAL A 615 -4.67 16.71 -12.02
CA VAL A 615 -4.86 16.45 -10.59
C VAL A 615 -5.73 17.54 -9.98
N ASN A 616 -6.87 17.13 -9.44
CA ASN A 616 -7.70 17.96 -8.58
C ASN A 616 -7.35 17.68 -7.11
N PHE A 617 -6.72 18.65 -6.45
CA PHE A 617 -6.43 18.61 -5.01
C PHE A 617 -7.61 19.14 -4.19
N ASN A 618 -7.83 18.59 -2.98
CA ASN A 618 -8.72 19.24 -2.01
C ASN A 618 -7.91 20.19 -1.12
N ILE A 619 -7.69 21.42 -1.60
CA ILE A 619 -6.94 22.44 -0.87
C ILE A 619 -7.90 23.17 0.07
N THR A 620 -7.91 22.78 1.34
CA THR A 620 -8.76 23.39 2.38
C THR A 620 -8.05 24.47 3.19
N ASP A 621 -6.71 24.44 3.20
CA ASP A 621 -5.90 25.33 4.03
C ASP A 621 -5.93 26.77 3.51
N ARG A 622 -6.09 27.71 4.45
CA ARG A 622 -6.01 29.15 4.21
C ARG A 622 -4.65 29.70 4.65
N ASN A 623 -3.57 29.06 4.20
CA ASN A 623 -2.20 29.48 4.49
C ASN A 623 -1.66 30.42 3.40
N ILE A 624 -0.41 30.89 3.57
CA ILE A 624 0.26 31.80 2.62
C ILE A 624 0.35 31.15 1.23
N ASP A 625 0.63 29.85 1.15
CA ASP A 625 0.75 29.13 -0.13
C ASP A 625 -0.56 29.09 -0.91
N SER A 626 -1.69 28.89 -0.25
CA SER A 626 -3.02 29.00 -0.85
C SER A 626 -3.34 30.43 -1.28
N PHE A 627 -2.89 31.43 -0.51
CA PHE A 627 -3.11 32.84 -0.82
C PHE A 627 -2.30 33.31 -2.04
N ILE A 628 -1.06 32.86 -2.18
CA ILE A 628 -0.19 33.21 -3.32
C ILE A 628 -0.37 32.26 -4.53
N GLY A 629 -1.24 31.25 -4.42
CA GLY A 629 -1.56 30.32 -5.52
C GLY A 629 -0.52 29.21 -5.77
N ARG A 630 0.43 29.02 -4.83
CA ARG A 630 1.48 27.98 -4.92
C ARG A 630 1.04 26.63 -4.30
N ALA A 631 -0.08 26.59 -3.59
CA ALA A 631 -0.51 25.39 -2.87
C ALA A 631 -0.55 24.12 -3.76
N ALA A 632 -1.23 24.15 -4.91
CA ALA A 632 -1.27 22.99 -5.82
C ALA A 632 0.12 22.65 -6.40
N HIS A 633 0.96 23.66 -6.64
CA HIS A 633 2.31 23.49 -7.16
C HIS A 633 3.22 22.68 -6.23
N ILE A 634 3.11 22.92 -4.92
CA ILE A 634 3.85 22.20 -3.86
C ILE A 634 3.23 20.83 -3.58
N GLN A 635 1.90 20.71 -3.66
CA GLN A 635 1.21 19.43 -3.42
C GLN A 635 1.68 18.30 -4.34
N PHE A 636 2.20 18.60 -5.54
CA PHE A 636 2.84 17.57 -6.38
C PHE A 636 4.06 16.89 -5.73
N LEU A 637 4.74 17.55 -4.80
CA LEU A 637 5.91 17.05 -4.07
C LEU A 637 5.57 16.51 -2.68
N GLU A 638 4.58 17.12 -2.02
CA GLU A 638 4.28 16.84 -0.61
C GLU A 638 3.04 15.96 -0.40
N SER A 639 2.19 15.79 -1.43
CA SER A 639 0.99 14.97 -1.31
C SER A 639 1.33 13.49 -1.35
N THR A 640 1.61 12.91 -0.17
CA THR A 640 1.70 11.45 0.02
C THR A 640 0.57 10.68 -0.67
N PRO A 641 -0.72 11.11 -0.58
CA PRO A 641 -1.82 10.44 -1.28
C PRO A 641 -1.66 10.41 -2.80
N LEU A 642 -1.23 11.52 -3.41
CA LEU A 642 -0.98 11.58 -4.86
C LEU A 642 0.17 10.64 -5.24
N ILE A 643 1.30 10.74 -4.54
CA ILE A 643 2.49 9.96 -4.87
C ILE A 643 2.18 8.47 -4.77
N ARG A 644 1.54 8.02 -3.69
CA ARG A 644 1.10 6.62 -3.53
C ARG A 644 0.15 6.19 -4.65
N LEU A 645 -0.85 6.99 -4.99
CA LEU A 645 -1.75 6.71 -6.11
C LEU A 645 -0.95 6.50 -7.40
N ILE A 646 -0.01 7.41 -7.70
CA ILE A 646 0.78 7.33 -8.93
C ILE A 646 1.63 6.05 -8.97
N VAL A 647 2.41 5.79 -7.91
CA VAL A 647 3.34 4.66 -7.92
C VAL A 647 2.64 3.29 -7.84
N HIS A 648 1.44 3.20 -7.24
CA HIS A 648 0.69 1.95 -7.13
C HIS A 648 -0.19 1.65 -8.35
N ASN A 649 -0.72 2.66 -9.04
CA ASN A 649 -1.65 2.44 -10.16
C ASN A 649 -0.97 2.47 -11.53
N TYR A 650 0.19 3.11 -11.63
CA TYR A 650 0.90 3.27 -12.91
C TYR A 650 2.23 2.53 -12.98
N GLU A 651 2.21 1.25 -12.59
CA GLU A 651 3.37 0.34 -12.71
C GLU A 651 4.01 0.36 -14.10
N GLN A 652 3.24 0.56 -15.17
CA GLN A 652 3.75 0.65 -16.55
C GLN A 652 4.78 1.77 -16.77
N PHE A 653 4.81 2.79 -15.90
CA PHE A 653 5.79 3.87 -15.98
C PHE A 653 7.10 3.54 -15.26
N PHE A 654 7.11 2.49 -14.43
CA PHE A 654 8.18 2.21 -13.47
C PHE A 654 8.74 0.77 -13.58
N ASN A 655 7.97 -0.18 -14.15
CA ASN A 655 8.35 -1.59 -14.35
C ASN A 655 8.80 -1.91 -15.77
#